data_AF-A0A3B3DHR6-F1
#
_entry.id   AF-A0A3B3DHR6-F1
#
_cell.length_a   1.000
_cell.length_b   1.000
_cell.length_c   1.000
_cell.angle_alpha   90.00
_cell.angle_beta   90.00
_cell.angle_gamma   90.00
#
_symmetry.space_group_name_H-M   'P 1'
#
loop_
_entity.id
_entity.type
_entity.pdbx_description
1 polymer ?
#
loop_
_entity_poly.entity_id
_entity_poly.type
_entity_poly.pdbx_seq_one_letter_code
_entity_poly.pdbx_strand_id
1 'polypeptide(L)'
;EPFDFNTKPRLWKPSPKQKHEVRQIEAASRKADRAETSIRQEELFQLPAGRQEPIRTVMTKGVAGIGKTVLTQKFTLDWAEGKANQNIHFTFPFTFRELNVLKEEKFSLVELVHHFFPETKEAGICSFEDFQVIFIFDGLDECRLPLDFHKTQILNDPRKSTSVGDLLTNLIRGNLLPSARLWITTRPAAANQIPPGYVDMVTEVRGFNDPQKEEYFRKRFRDEEQASRIISHIKRSRSLHIMCHIPVFCWITATVLEDLLKSREGGELPKSLTEMYIHFLVVQAKVKKVKYDGGAETDPHWSPESRKMMESLGKLAFEQLQKGNLIFYESDLTECGIDIRAASVYSGVFTQIFREERGLYQDKVFCFIHLSVQEFLAALHVHLTFITSGLNLMEEEQTNSSKSKLSSPVLFYQSAVNAALQSPNGHLDLFLRFLLGLSLQTNQSLLRGLVTQTGSSSQTNQETVQFIKKKISEDLSTEKSINLFHCLNELNDGSLVKEIQHFLRSGRLSTDKLSPAQWSALVFILLSSEEDLEEFDLQKYSRSEEALLKMLGCNLSERSCAALSSVLSSQSSRLRDLDLSYNNLQDSGVKLLSAGLESPHCKLESLRLMSCSLSEISCKVLGLVLKNNPSRLTELDLSWNIIQDSGFLHLCGFLESPDCRLQTLRLEDCSLSKISCEFLGLVLKNNPSRLKQLDLSDNKIQDSGFLHLCGFLESPDCKLQILGSDSMFQFCSDQYDDKVLLTLNCRHEADVLLLHADHLHAKSCFLLLSFSPFTVTEDLMF
;
A
#
# COMPACT_ATOMS: atom_id res chain seq x y z
N GLU A 1 35.95 -2.34 41.74
CA GLU A 1 36.10 -3.42 40.73
C GLU A 1 35.33 -4.66 41.20
N PRO A 2 34.85 -5.56 40.33
CA PRO A 2 34.27 -5.40 38.97
C PRO A 2 32.95 -6.23 38.82
N PHE A 3 31.97 -5.88 37.99
CA PHE A 3 31.65 -6.35 36.61
C PHE A 3 30.14 -6.02 36.38
N ASP A 4 29.53 -5.82 35.21
CA ASP A 4 29.90 -5.46 33.84
C ASP A 4 28.58 -5.29 33.04
N PHE A 5 28.62 -4.46 32.00
CA PHE A 5 27.51 -4.04 31.14
C PHE A 5 27.03 -5.16 30.20
N ASN A 6 25.70 -5.28 29.99
CA ASN A 6 25.14 -5.58 28.65
C ASN A 6 23.61 -5.44 28.61
N THR A 7 23.13 -4.21 28.35
CA THR A 7 21.88 -4.01 27.60
C THR A 7 22.18 -3.10 26.43
N LYS A 8 22.26 -3.70 25.24
CA LYS A 8 22.44 -2.99 23.98
C LYS A 8 21.25 -2.06 23.73
N PRO A 9 21.48 -0.84 23.22
CA PRO A 9 20.43 0.03 22.71
C PRO A 9 19.78 -0.64 21.50
N ARG A 10 18.45 -0.78 21.51
CA ARG A 10 17.72 -1.02 20.26
C ARG A 10 17.78 0.25 19.45
N LEU A 11 18.74 0.29 18.52
CA LEU A 11 18.74 1.21 17.40
C LEU A 11 17.39 1.10 16.70
N TRP A 12 16.57 2.15 16.83
CA TRP A 12 15.80 2.58 15.68
C TRP A 12 16.82 2.95 14.62
N LYS A 13 17.11 2.04 13.69
CA LYS A 13 17.80 2.42 12.45
C LYS A 13 16.87 3.44 11.78
N PRO A 14 17.25 4.71 11.62
CA PRO A 14 16.55 5.58 10.70
C PRO A 14 16.73 4.93 9.33
N SER A 15 15.64 4.63 8.61
CA SER A 15 15.76 4.17 7.24
C SER A 15 16.38 5.31 6.40
N PRO A 16 17.63 5.22 5.90
CA PRO A 16 18.30 6.36 5.27
C PRO A 16 17.96 6.51 3.77
N LYS A 17 16.91 5.87 3.27
CA LYS A 17 16.47 6.01 1.87
C LYS A 17 14.98 6.29 1.84
N GLN A 18 14.63 7.58 1.81
CA GLN A 18 13.25 8.02 1.71
C GLN A 18 12.78 7.81 0.28
N LYS A 19 11.76 6.96 0.12
CA LYS A 19 11.16 6.63 -1.17
C LYS A 19 10.33 7.82 -1.67
N HIS A 20 10.23 7.99 -2.99
CA HIS A 20 9.40 9.00 -3.63
C HIS A 20 7.92 8.85 -3.27
N GLU A 21 7.14 9.92 -3.41
CA GLU A 21 5.75 10.00 -2.94
C GLU A 21 4.88 8.88 -3.52
N VAL A 22 5.01 8.60 -4.82
CA VAL A 22 4.27 7.51 -5.47
C VAL A 22 4.58 6.15 -4.85
N ARG A 23 5.86 5.85 -4.57
CA ARG A 23 6.25 4.61 -3.88
C ARG A 23 5.72 4.54 -2.45
N GLN A 24 5.57 5.69 -1.78
CA GLN A 24 4.97 5.76 -0.44
C GLN A 24 3.46 5.52 -0.49
N ILE A 25 2.74 6.08 -1.46
CA ILE A 25 1.31 5.81 -1.68
C ILE A 25 1.08 4.33 -1.96
N GLU A 26 1.84 3.75 -2.89
CA GLU A 26 1.76 2.33 -3.23
C GLU A 26 2.14 1.45 -2.04
N ALA A 27 3.09 1.89 -1.21
CA ALA A 27 3.43 1.18 0.03
C ALA A 27 2.33 1.32 1.10
N ALA A 28 1.66 2.46 1.18
CA ALA A 28 0.55 2.71 2.10
C ALA A 28 -0.69 1.89 1.70
N SER A 29 -1.01 1.83 0.40
CA SER A 29 -2.08 0.95 -0.09
C SER A 29 -1.78 -0.54 0.12
N ARG A 30 -0.50 -0.91 0.26
CA ARG A 30 -0.05 -2.27 0.63
C ARG A 30 -0.05 -2.53 2.15
N LYS A 31 -0.05 -1.48 2.97
CA LYS A 31 -0.06 -1.56 4.43
C LYS A 31 -1.48 -1.32 4.93
N ALA A 32 -2.34 -2.34 4.84
CA ALA A 32 -3.56 -2.36 5.64
C ALA A 32 -3.16 -2.62 7.11
N ASP A 33 -3.62 -1.73 8.00
CA ASP A 33 -3.62 -1.85 9.47
C ASP A 33 -2.31 -2.31 10.13
N ARG A 34 -1.38 -1.36 10.32
CA ARG A 34 -0.70 -1.34 11.62
C ARG A 34 -1.72 -0.88 12.66
N ALA A 35 -1.77 -1.55 13.80
CA ALA A 35 -2.48 -1.09 15.00
C ALA A 35 -1.84 0.20 15.54
N GLU A 36 -1.98 1.30 14.79
CA GLU A 36 -1.58 2.63 15.17
C GLU A 36 -2.84 3.38 15.56
N THR A 37 -2.84 3.95 16.77
CA THR A 37 -3.98 4.66 17.34
C THR A 37 -4.36 5.83 16.45
N SER A 38 -5.57 5.83 15.90
CA SER A 38 -6.11 7.00 15.20
C SER A 38 -6.30 8.13 16.21
N ILE A 39 -5.72 9.30 15.93
CA ILE A 39 -5.83 10.48 16.79
C ILE A 39 -6.73 11.49 16.11
N ARG A 40 -7.69 12.07 16.85
CA ARG A 40 -8.50 13.17 16.35
C ARG A 40 -7.76 14.50 16.48
N GLN A 41 -8.13 15.50 15.68
CA GLN A 41 -7.43 16.79 15.69
C GLN A 41 -7.52 17.47 17.06
N GLU A 42 -8.65 17.32 17.74
CA GLU A 42 -8.92 17.88 19.06
C GLU A 42 -8.07 17.23 20.17
N GLU A 43 -7.46 16.08 19.87
CA GLU A 43 -6.65 15.28 20.78
C GLU A 43 -5.14 15.49 20.57
N LEU A 44 -4.71 16.27 19.57
CA LEU A 44 -3.30 16.46 19.19
C LEU A 44 -2.39 16.91 20.33
N PHE A 45 -2.91 17.69 21.29
CA PHE A 45 -2.14 18.16 22.45
C PHE A 45 -2.64 17.58 23.78
N GLN A 46 -3.49 16.55 23.72
CA GLN A 46 -3.96 15.86 24.91
C GLN A 46 -2.94 14.79 25.34
N LEU A 47 -2.79 14.62 26.66
CA LEU A 47 -1.88 13.64 27.24
C LEU A 47 -2.33 12.21 26.89
N PRO A 48 -1.51 11.40 26.19
CA PRO A 48 -1.82 10.00 25.95
C PRO A 48 -1.85 9.23 27.28
N ALA A 49 -2.71 8.22 27.39
CA ALA A 49 -2.81 7.39 28.59
C ALA A 49 -1.43 6.79 28.96
N GLY A 50 -0.91 7.15 30.14
CA GLY A 50 0.38 6.65 30.68
C GLY A 50 1.59 7.58 30.55
N ARG A 51 1.46 8.77 29.92
CA ARG A 51 2.54 9.78 29.88
C ARG A 51 2.40 10.78 31.04
N GLN A 52 3.52 11.10 31.71
CA GLN A 52 3.54 12.08 32.81
C GLN A 52 3.87 13.52 32.36
N GLU A 53 4.52 13.70 31.20
CA GLU A 53 4.91 15.02 30.69
C GLU A 53 3.96 15.54 29.59
N PRO A 54 3.58 16.83 29.63
CA PRO A 54 2.70 17.45 28.64
C PRO A 54 3.34 17.48 27.24
N ILE A 55 2.52 17.34 26.20
CA ILE A 55 2.97 17.46 24.81
C ILE A 55 3.11 18.95 24.46
N ARG A 56 4.33 19.39 24.18
CA ARG A 56 4.61 20.76 23.72
C ARG A 56 4.75 20.83 22.21
N THR A 57 5.58 19.97 21.62
CA THR A 57 5.90 19.99 20.19
C THR A 57 5.33 18.77 19.48
N VAL A 58 4.41 18.99 18.54
CA VAL A 58 3.86 17.97 17.66
C VAL A 58 4.42 18.14 16.25
N MET A 59 4.98 17.06 15.70
CA MET A 59 5.42 17.01 14.30
C MET A 59 4.51 16.10 13.48
N THR A 60 3.81 16.67 12.50
CA THR A 60 2.95 15.93 11.59
C THR A 60 3.65 15.68 10.26
N LYS A 61 3.82 14.40 9.93
CA LYS A 61 4.46 13.94 8.69
C LYS A 61 3.41 13.52 7.67
N GLY A 62 3.72 13.67 6.39
CA GLY A 62 2.88 13.14 5.32
C GLY A 62 3.41 13.51 3.94
N VAL A 63 3.09 12.71 2.93
CA VAL A 63 3.46 12.95 1.53
C VAL A 63 2.86 14.29 1.02
N ALA A 64 3.36 14.84 -0.09
CA ALA A 64 2.75 16.06 -0.63
C ALA A 64 1.30 15.81 -1.06
N GLY A 65 0.51 16.88 -1.06
CA GLY A 65 -0.91 16.83 -1.42
C GLY A 65 -1.82 16.10 -0.43
N ILE A 66 -1.28 15.43 0.60
CA ILE A 66 -2.05 14.59 1.53
C ILE A 66 -3.03 15.36 2.43
N GLY A 67 -2.90 16.70 2.45
CA GLY A 67 -3.79 17.59 3.21
C GLY A 67 -3.20 18.13 4.51
N LYS A 68 -1.87 18.12 4.71
CA LYS A 68 -1.21 18.71 5.90
C LYS A 68 -1.58 20.19 6.12
N THR A 69 -1.48 21.01 5.08
CA THR A 69 -1.87 22.44 5.14
C THR A 69 -3.37 22.62 5.35
N VAL A 70 -4.20 21.79 4.71
CA VAL A 70 -5.66 21.83 4.92
C VAL A 70 -6.02 21.45 6.36
N LEU A 71 -5.25 20.53 6.96
CA LEU A 71 -5.42 20.10 8.34
C LEU A 71 -5.16 21.25 9.32
N THR A 72 -4.05 21.97 9.15
CA THR A 72 -3.72 23.13 9.99
C THR A 72 -4.70 24.27 9.78
N GLN A 73 -5.11 24.54 8.54
CA GLN A 73 -6.13 25.54 8.23
C GLN A 73 -7.49 25.19 8.85
N LYS A 74 -7.91 23.92 8.81
CA LYS A 74 -9.17 23.48 9.42
C LYS A 74 -9.14 23.65 10.93
N PHE A 75 -8.03 23.32 11.58
CA PHE A 75 -7.84 23.55 13.01
C PHE A 75 -7.95 25.03 13.37
N THR A 76 -7.28 25.91 12.62
CA THR A 76 -7.34 27.36 12.83
C THR A 76 -8.75 27.91 12.61
N LEU A 77 -9.46 27.41 11.59
CA LEU A 77 -10.84 27.80 11.30
C LEU A 77 -11.80 27.38 12.43
N ASP A 78 -11.70 26.14 12.92
CA ASP A 78 -12.56 25.66 14.00
C ASP A 78 -12.30 26.38 15.32
N TRP A 79 -11.05 26.76 15.58
CA TRP A 79 -10.69 27.62 16.71
C TRP A 79 -11.32 29.01 16.56
N ALA A 80 -11.15 29.65 15.39
CA ALA A 80 -11.66 30.99 15.11
C ALA A 80 -13.20 31.07 15.13
N GLU A 81 -13.90 30.01 14.69
CA GLU A 81 -15.36 29.92 14.71
C GLU A 81 -15.94 29.49 16.07
N GLY A 82 -15.10 29.24 17.08
CA GLY A 82 -15.58 28.83 18.41
C GLY A 82 -16.00 27.36 18.52
N LYS A 83 -15.69 26.52 17.51
CA LYS A 83 -16.17 25.12 17.42
C LYS A 83 -15.33 24.13 18.23
N ALA A 84 -14.01 24.35 18.30
CA ALA A 84 -13.08 23.46 18.98
C ALA A 84 -11.92 24.22 19.64
N ASN A 85 -11.16 23.56 20.52
CA ASN A 85 -9.92 24.06 21.13
C ASN A 85 -10.02 25.43 21.84
N GLN A 86 -11.15 25.68 22.51
CA GLN A 86 -11.43 26.96 23.20
C GLN A 86 -10.56 27.22 24.44
N ASN A 87 -9.72 26.24 24.82
CA ASN A 87 -8.68 26.38 25.84
C ASN A 87 -7.42 27.13 25.33
N ILE A 88 -7.33 27.42 24.03
CA ILE A 88 -6.23 28.17 23.41
C ILE A 88 -6.65 29.63 23.24
N HIS A 89 -5.83 30.55 23.75
CA HIS A 89 -6.10 31.99 23.66
C HIS A 89 -5.64 32.58 22.33
N PHE A 90 -4.49 32.13 21.82
CA PHE A 90 -3.94 32.61 20.53
C PHE A 90 -3.44 31.45 19.68
N THR A 91 -3.74 31.50 18.39
CA THR A 91 -3.20 30.60 17.37
C THR A 91 -2.50 31.45 16.31
N PHE A 92 -1.20 31.21 16.11
CA PHE A 92 -0.37 31.92 15.13
C PHE A 92 0.10 30.94 14.05
N PRO A 93 -0.60 30.85 12.90
CA PRO A 93 -0.17 30.06 11.78
C PRO A 93 0.90 30.79 10.95
N PHE A 94 2.07 30.18 10.82
CA PHE A 94 3.16 30.60 9.96
C PHE A 94 3.43 29.53 8.91
N THR A 95 3.73 29.94 7.68
CA THR A 95 4.33 29.04 6.68
C THR A 95 5.84 29.25 6.64
N PHE A 96 6.61 28.17 6.47
CA PHE A 96 8.06 28.33 6.25
C PHE A 96 8.38 29.11 4.98
N ARG A 97 7.46 29.13 4.01
CA ARG A 97 7.55 29.95 2.79
C ARG A 97 7.62 31.44 3.11
N GLU A 98 6.71 31.92 3.95
CA GLU A 98 6.70 33.31 4.41
C GLU A 98 7.93 33.63 5.27
N LEU A 99 8.32 32.71 6.16
CA LEU A 99 9.47 32.90 7.05
C LEU A 99 10.80 32.96 6.28
N ASN A 100 10.92 32.25 5.15
CA ASN A 100 12.11 32.29 4.31
C ASN A 100 12.39 33.67 3.69
N VAL A 101 11.35 34.47 3.46
CA VAL A 101 11.49 35.83 2.92
C VAL A 101 12.25 36.73 3.90
N LEU A 102 12.08 36.49 5.20
CA LEU A 102 12.70 37.27 6.28
C LEU A 102 14.08 36.76 6.69
N LYS A 103 14.74 35.92 5.87
CA LYS A 103 16.00 35.25 6.22
C LYS A 103 17.13 36.21 6.59
N GLU A 104 17.23 37.34 5.90
CA GLU A 104 18.30 38.34 6.11
C GLU A 104 17.93 39.40 7.16
N GLU A 105 16.68 39.38 7.64
CA GLU A 105 16.18 40.34 8.62
C GLU A 105 16.32 39.82 10.06
N LYS A 106 16.23 40.75 11.03
CA LYS A 106 16.29 40.44 12.46
C LYS A 106 15.02 40.89 13.16
N PHE A 107 14.44 39.98 13.92
CA PHE A 107 13.22 40.20 14.67
C PHE A 107 13.40 39.73 16.11
N SER A 108 12.67 40.34 17.03
CA SER A 108 12.28 39.67 18.28
C SER A 108 11.03 38.80 18.04
N LEU A 109 10.72 37.89 18.96
CA LEU A 109 9.54 37.03 18.80
C LEU A 109 8.24 37.85 18.79
N VAL A 110 8.15 38.89 19.62
CA VAL A 110 6.99 39.80 19.65
C VAL A 110 6.89 40.59 18.34
N GLU A 111 8.00 41.14 17.85
CA GLU A 111 8.02 41.87 16.59
C GLU A 111 7.66 40.97 15.40
N LEU A 112 8.10 39.71 15.40
CA LEU A 112 7.74 38.75 14.37
C LEU A 112 6.23 38.47 14.37
N VAL A 113 5.61 38.32 15.54
CA VAL A 113 4.15 38.15 15.63
C VAL A 113 3.43 39.42 15.17
N HIS A 114 3.84 40.59 15.65
CA HIS A 114 3.25 41.88 15.24
C HIS A 114 3.39 42.16 13.74
N HIS A 115 4.46 41.63 13.12
CA HIS A 115 4.72 41.77 11.70
C HIS A 115 3.71 41.00 10.85
N PHE A 116 3.38 39.76 11.22
CA PHE A 116 2.41 38.93 10.49
C PHE A 116 0.97 39.14 10.93
N PHE A 117 0.75 39.58 12.17
CA PHE A 117 -0.56 39.76 12.79
C PHE A 117 -0.67 41.16 13.41
N PRO A 118 -0.78 42.23 12.60
CA PRO A 118 -0.78 43.62 13.08
C PRO A 118 -1.91 43.91 14.07
N GLU A 119 -3.00 43.15 14.04
CA GLU A 119 -4.13 43.26 14.96
C GLU A 119 -3.70 43.05 16.42
N THR A 120 -2.69 42.20 16.65
CA THR A 120 -2.14 41.97 18.00
C THR A 120 -1.39 43.20 18.54
N LYS A 121 -0.75 43.96 17.64
CA LYS A 121 -0.09 45.23 17.96
C LYS A 121 -1.12 46.32 18.23
N GLU A 122 -2.18 46.39 17.40
CA GLU A 122 -3.29 47.33 17.56
C GLU A 122 -4.06 47.10 18.87
N ALA A 123 -4.20 45.84 19.28
CA ALA A 123 -4.77 45.46 20.57
C ALA A 123 -3.86 45.76 21.79
N GLY A 124 -2.64 46.27 21.56
CA GLY A 124 -1.69 46.62 22.62
C GLY A 124 -1.04 45.41 23.32
N ILE A 125 -1.04 44.24 22.68
CA ILE A 125 -0.48 43.01 23.27
C ILE A 125 1.04 43.01 23.10
N CYS A 126 1.76 43.14 24.21
CA CYS A 126 3.23 43.21 24.22
C CYS A 126 3.92 42.00 24.87
N SER A 127 3.15 41.03 25.38
CA SER A 127 3.65 39.79 25.97
C SER A 127 2.68 38.63 25.70
N PHE A 128 3.23 37.44 25.52
CA PHE A 128 2.50 36.20 25.27
C PHE A 128 2.69 35.15 26.37
N GLU A 129 3.44 35.47 27.44
CA GLU A 129 3.86 34.50 28.47
C GLU A 129 2.68 33.97 29.31
N ASP A 130 1.67 34.82 29.56
CA ASP A 130 0.49 34.49 30.37
C ASP A 130 -0.62 33.78 29.58
N PHE A 131 -0.44 33.60 28.27
CA PHE A 131 -1.46 33.04 27.39
C PHE A 131 -1.14 31.61 26.97
N GLN A 132 -2.20 30.83 26.76
CA GLN A 132 -2.07 29.56 26.03
C GLN A 132 -1.97 29.86 24.55
N VAL A 133 -0.75 29.80 24.02
CA VAL A 133 -0.42 30.11 22.63
C VAL A 133 -0.05 28.85 21.87
N ILE A 134 -0.57 28.71 20.65
CA ILE A 134 -0.13 27.71 19.68
C ILE A 134 0.54 28.41 18.50
N PHE A 135 1.78 28.00 18.20
CA PHE A 135 2.44 28.33 16.95
C PHE A 135 2.32 27.14 15.99
N ILE A 136 1.76 27.38 14.82
CA ILE A 136 1.69 26.39 13.75
C ILE A 136 2.74 26.76 12.70
N PHE A 137 3.68 25.88 12.43
CA PHE A 137 4.69 26.04 11.39
C PHE A 137 4.44 25.04 10.26
N ASP A 138 3.82 25.50 9.18
CA ASP A 138 3.48 24.67 8.03
C ASP A 138 4.63 24.60 7.02
N GLY A 139 5.00 23.39 6.61
CA GLY A 139 5.94 23.15 5.50
C GLY A 139 7.43 23.20 5.85
N LEU A 140 7.89 22.53 6.91
CA LEU A 140 9.33 22.46 7.25
C LEU A 140 10.22 21.96 6.09
N ASP A 141 9.67 21.15 5.19
CA ASP A 141 10.38 20.73 3.97
C ASP A 141 10.77 21.87 3.02
N GLU A 142 10.21 23.04 3.24
CA GLU A 142 10.46 24.24 2.46
C GLU A 142 11.38 25.21 3.21
N CYS A 143 11.80 24.89 4.44
CA CYS A 143 12.66 25.73 5.26
C CYS A 143 14.06 25.89 4.63
N ARG A 144 14.47 27.15 4.43
CA ARG A 144 15.83 27.53 4.00
C ARG A 144 16.59 28.33 5.07
N LEU A 145 15.97 28.50 6.24
CA LEU A 145 16.58 29.17 7.39
C LEU A 145 17.61 28.24 8.05
N PRO A 146 18.75 28.76 8.51
CA PRO A 146 19.74 27.95 9.22
C PRO A 146 19.21 27.60 10.62
N LEU A 147 18.74 26.36 10.80
CA LEU A 147 18.30 25.84 12.10
C LEU A 147 19.45 25.07 12.78
N ASP A 148 20.30 25.76 13.54
CA ASP A 148 21.44 25.14 14.22
C ASP A 148 21.13 24.82 15.69
N PHE A 149 20.69 23.58 15.94
CA PHE A 149 20.36 23.09 17.28
C PHE A 149 21.58 22.87 18.22
N HIS A 150 22.81 23.12 17.76
CA HIS A 150 24.02 22.96 18.56
C HIS A 150 24.74 24.29 18.82
N LYS A 151 24.83 25.18 17.84
CA LYS A 151 25.61 26.43 17.93
C LYS A 151 24.76 27.67 18.24
N THR A 152 23.45 27.64 18.00
CA THR A 152 22.59 28.80 18.27
C THR A 152 22.65 29.19 19.75
N GLN A 153 22.88 30.49 19.99
CA GLN A 153 22.93 31.09 21.32
C GLN A 153 21.57 30.97 22.03
N ILE A 154 21.60 30.72 23.33
CA ILE A 154 20.39 30.63 24.15
C ILE A 154 19.75 32.01 24.26
N LEU A 155 18.50 32.10 23.83
CA LEU A 155 17.67 33.30 23.93
C LEU A 155 16.45 33.01 24.79
N ASN A 156 16.26 33.79 25.86
CA ASN A 156 15.13 33.63 26.78
C ASN A 156 14.18 34.85 26.79
N ASP A 157 14.65 36.02 26.33
CA ASP A 157 13.81 37.22 26.28
C ASP A 157 13.10 37.32 24.92
N PRO A 158 11.75 37.24 24.87
CA PRO A 158 11.00 37.31 23.62
C PRO A 158 11.07 38.68 22.93
N ARG A 159 11.62 39.72 23.57
CA ARG A 159 11.79 41.08 23.03
C ARG A 159 13.18 41.34 22.43
N LYS A 160 14.11 40.40 22.57
CA LYS A 160 15.47 40.56 22.03
C LYS A 160 15.51 40.13 20.56
N SER A 161 16.02 41.01 19.70
CA SER A 161 16.09 40.78 18.26
C SER A 161 17.26 39.87 17.86
N THR A 162 17.00 38.91 16.98
CA THR A 162 17.98 37.98 16.39
C THR A 162 17.52 37.51 14.99
N SER A 163 18.29 36.64 14.33
CA SER A 163 17.87 36.04 13.06
C SER A 163 16.60 35.18 13.23
N VAL A 164 15.76 35.11 12.20
CA VAL A 164 14.53 34.28 12.24
C VAL A 164 14.86 32.79 12.50
N GLY A 165 15.96 32.29 11.92
CA GLY A 165 16.43 30.92 12.20
C GLY A 165 16.77 30.66 13.67
N ASP A 166 17.44 31.61 14.33
CA ASP A 166 17.78 31.51 15.75
C ASP A 166 16.55 31.65 16.66
N LEU A 167 15.58 32.51 16.28
CA LEU A 167 14.29 32.62 16.98
C LEU A 167 13.55 31.27 16.96
N LEU A 168 13.37 30.69 15.78
CA LEU A 168 12.67 29.41 15.62
C LEU A 168 13.40 28.29 16.36
N THR A 169 14.74 28.27 16.28
CA THR A 169 15.55 27.28 17.01
C THR A 169 15.35 27.39 18.52
N ASN A 170 15.37 28.60 19.10
CA ASN A 170 15.15 28.78 20.53
C ASN A 170 13.69 28.52 20.96
N LEU A 171 12.72 28.81 20.09
CA LEU A 171 11.32 28.46 20.31
C LEU A 171 11.12 26.95 20.31
N ILE A 172 11.73 26.22 19.36
CA ILE A 172 11.64 24.74 19.30
C ILE A 172 12.36 24.09 20.49
N ARG A 173 13.53 24.63 20.90
CA ARG A 173 14.24 24.18 22.12
C ARG A 173 13.46 24.42 23.41
N GLY A 174 12.46 25.31 23.40
CA GLY A 174 11.69 25.70 24.58
C GLY A 174 12.37 26.76 25.44
N ASN A 175 13.40 27.45 24.93
CA ASN A 175 14.04 28.58 25.61
C ASN A 175 13.19 29.86 25.52
N LEU A 176 12.55 30.07 24.37
CA LEU A 176 11.59 31.15 24.14
C LEU A 176 10.17 30.61 24.30
N LEU A 177 9.33 31.33 25.05
CA LEU A 177 7.94 30.97 25.39
C LEU A 177 7.79 29.46 25.70
N PRO A 178 8.33 28.99 26.85
CA PRO A 178 8.28 27.57 27.21
C PRO A 178 6.85 27.02 27.30
N SER A 179 5.89 27.86 27.70
CA SER A 179 4.46 27.54 27.81
C SER A 179 3.75 27.37 26.46
N ALA A 180 4.33 27.87 25.36
CA ALA A 180 3.71 27.79 24.03
C ALA A 180 3.81 26.38 23.45
N ARG A 181 2.74 25.95 22.75
CA ARG A 181 2.71 24.68 22.02
C ARG A 181 3.07 24.91 20.56
N LEU A 182 3.75 23.94 19.97
CA LEU A 182 4.23 24.01 18.60
C LEU A 182 3.61 22.87 17.79
N TRP A 183 3.05 23.20 16.62
CA TRP A 183 2.63 22.22 15.64
C TRP A 183 3.41 22.42 14.34
N ILE A 184 4.25 21.47 13.98
CA ILE A 184 5.11 21.55 12.80
C ILE A 184 4.65 20.51 11.78
N THR A 185 4.35 20.92 10.55
CA THR A 185 4.07 19.98 9.47
C THR A 185 5.28 19.84 8.55
N THR A 186 5.47 18.63 8.01
CA THR A 186 6.61 18.38 7.12
C THR A 186 6.37 17.18 6.23
N ARG A 187 7.05 17.12 5.07
CA ARG A 187 7.31 15.83 4.42
C ARG A 187 8.19 14.97 5.32
N PRO A 188 8.08 13.63 5.27
CA PRO A 188 8.98 12.73 5.99
C PRO A 188 10.45 13.01 5.70
N ALA A 189 10.74 13.58 4.52
CA ALA A 189 12.08 13.88 4.07
C ALA A 189 12.84 14.87 4.95
N ALA A 190 12.17 15.97 5.26
CA ALA A 190 12.74 17.07 6.03
C ALA A 190 12.53 16.95 7.55
N ALA A 191 11.88 15.87 8.02
CA ALA A 191 11.64 15.67 9.44
C ALA A 191 12.94 15.58 10.28
N ASN A 192 14.07 15.23 9.65
CA ASN A 192 15.37 15.15 10.30
C ASN A 192 16.06 16.52 10.48
N GLN A 193 15.51 17.61 9.92
CA GLN A 193 16.01 18.96 10.16
C GLN A 193 15.88 19.36 11.64
N ILE A 194 14.90 18.79 12.35
CA ILE A 194 14.73 18.97 13.79
C ILE A 194 15.17 17.69 14.50
N PRO A 195 16.09 17.76 15.46
CA PRO A 195 16.51 16.59 16.24
C PRO A 195 15.33 15.96 17.00
N PRO A 196 15.25 14.61 17.09
CA PRO A 196 14.15 13.92 17.76
C PRO A 196 13.93 14.31 19.23
N GLY A 197 14.98 14.76 19.92
CA GLY A 197 14.91 15.19 21.32
C GLY A 197 14.08 16.47 21.55
N TYR A 198 13.73 17.21 20.50
CA TYR A 198 12.91 18.42 20.59
C TYR A 198 11.46 18.23 20.10
N VAL A 199 11.06 16.98 19.80
CA VAL A 199 9.74 16.62 19.30
C VAL A 199 9.08 15.63 20.25
N ASP A 200 7.99 16.04 20.90
CA ASP A 200 7.30 15.22 21.90
C ASP A 200 6.41 14.15 21.28
N MET A 201 5.78 14.47 20.15
CA MET A 201 4.88 13.58 19.43
C MET A 201 5.06 13.69 17.93
N VAL A 202 5.05 12.54 17.25
CA VAL A 202 5.04 12.47 15.80
C VAL A 202 3.72 11.85 15.34
N THR A 203 2.99 12.56 14.48
CA THR A 203 1.76 12.07 13.84
C THR A 203 1.97 11.93 12.34
N GLU A 204 1.16 11.09 11.69
CA GLU A 204 1.22 10.86 10.25
C GLU A 204 -0.16 11.09 9.62
N VAL A 205 -0.24 11.95 8.60
CA VAL A 205 -1.44 12.09 7.77
C VAL A 205 -1.39 11.05 6.67
N ARG A 206 -2.38 10.17 6.65
CA ARG A 206 -2.46 9.04 5.70
C ARG A 206 -3.39 9.27 4.52
N GLY A 207 -4.11 10.39 4.43
CA GLY A 207 -5.03 10.64 3.31
C GLY A 207 -6.36 9.90 3.44
N PHE A 208 -7.04 9.68 2.31
CA PHE A 208 -8.39 9.12 2.27
C PHE A 208 -8.39 7.58 2.25
N ASN A 209 -9.18 6.99 3.14
CA ASN A 209 -9.61 5.60 3.01
C ASN A 209 -10.69 5.46 1.91
N ASP A 210 -11.03 4.24 1.54
CA ASP A 210 -11.96 4.00 0.43
C ASP A 210 -13.35 4.63 0.63
N PRO A 211 -13.98 4.54 1.83
CA PRO A 211 -15.22 5.28 2.11
C PRO A 211 -15.08 6.82 1.96
N GLN A 212 -13.98 7.40 2.44
CA GLN A 212 -13.72 8.85 2.36
C GLN A 212 -13.50 9.32 0.93
N LYS A 213 -12.90 8.48 0.05
CA LYS A 213 -12.79 8.78 -1.37
C LYS A 213 -14.17 8.96 -1.98
N GLU A 214 -15.08 8.02 -1.73
CA GLU A 214 -16.45 8.12 -2.25
C GLU A 214 -17.20 9.31 -1.67
N GLU A 215 -17.08 9.55 -0.36
CA GLU A 215 -17.67 10.70 0.31
C GLU A 215 -17.21 12.02 -0.32
N TYR A 216 -15.92 12.14 -0.63
CA TYR A 216 -15.37 13.31 -1.31
C TYR A 216 -16.07 13.54 -2.66
N PHE A 217 -16.18 12.52 -3.51
CA PHE A 217 -16.82 12.66 -4.82
C PHE A 217 -18.33 12.94 -4.70
N ARG A 218 -19.05 12.29 -3.77
CA ARG A 218 -20.46 12.60 -3.50
C ARG A 218 -20.66 14.04 -3.03
N LYS A 219 -19.75 14.57 -2.19
CA LYS A 219 -19.82 15.98 -1.77
C LYS A 219 -19.49 16.95 -2.89
N ARG A 220 -18.62 16.55 -3.82
CA ARG A 220 -18.14 17.41 -4.91
C ARG A 220 -19.14 17.52 -6.07
N PHE A 221 -19.91 16.47 -6.34
CA PHE A 221 -20.90 16.40 -7.42
C PHE A 221 -22.30 16.34 -6.83
N ARG A 222 -23.11 17.38 -7.07
CA ARG A 222 -24.49 17.47 -6.54
C ARG A 222 -25.45 16.46 -7.17
N ASP A 223 -25.14 16.02 -8.38
CA ASP A 223 -25.93 15.03 -9.11
C ASP A 223 -25.48 13.60 -8.73
N GLU A 224 -26.40 12.83 -8.16
CA GLU A 224 -26.17 11.47 -7.66
C GLU A 224 -25.75 10.49 -8.78
N GLU A 225 -26.29 10.65 -9.99
CA GLU A 225 -25.97 9.77 -11.12
C GLU A 225 -24.55 10.04 -11.64
N GLN A 226 -24.19 11.32 -11.80
CA GLN A 226 -22.84 11.74 -12.15
C GLN A 226 -21.83 11.31 -11.08
N ALA A 227 -22.14 11.51 -9.79
CA ALA A 227 -21.28 11.08 -8.70
C ALA A 227 -21.06 9.55 -8.74
N SER A 228 -22.13 8.78 -8.93
CA SER A 228 -22.06 7.31 -9.03
C SER A 228 -21.25 6.84 -10.24
N ARG A 229 -21.43 7.48 -11.40
CA ARG A 229 -20.65 7.19 -12.62
C ARG A 229 -19.16 7.50 -12.45
N ILE A 230 -18.83 8.62 -11.79
CA ILE A 230 -17.43 8.99 -11.48
C ILE A 230 -16.81 8.00 -10.50
N ILE A 231 -17.51 7.68 -9.40
CA ILE A 231 -17.02 6.72 -8.41
C ILE A 231 -16.79 5.35 -9.06
N SER A 232 -17.74 4.89 -9.88
CA SER A 232 -17.60 3.65 -10.66
C SER A 232 -16.38 3.69 -11.59
N HIS A 233 -16.20 4.79 -12.33
CA HIS A 233 -15.05 4.94 -13.23
C HIS A 233 -13.71 4.96 -12.49
N ILE A 234 -13.63 5.68 -11.36
CA ILE A 234 -12.41 5.74 -10.53
C ILE A 234 -12.11 4.38 -9.94
N LYS A 235 -13.12 3.64 -9.46
CA LYS A 235 -12.94 2.26 -8.99
C LYS A 235 -12.42 1.35 -10.10
N ARG A 236 -12.95 1.53 -11.33
CA ARG A 236 -12.51 0.77 -12.51
C ARG A 236 -11.06 0.99 -12.90
N SER A 237 -10.54 2.21 -12.74
CA SER A 237 -9.13 2.50 -12.97
C SER A 237 -8.35 2.46 -11.65
N ARG A 238 -7.68 1.33 -11.38
CA ARG A 238 -6.90 1.17 -10.14
C ARG A 238 -5.82 2.24 -9.97
N SER A 239 -5.13 2.62 -11.05
CA SER A 239 -4.13 3.69 -10.99
C SER A 239 -4.75 4.99 -10.47
N LEU A 240 -5.94 5.37 -10.95
CA LEU A 240 -6.66 6.53 -10.43
C LEU A 240 -7.14 6.30 -8.99
N HIS A 241 -7.66 5.11 -8.67
CA HIS A 241 -8.15 4.76 -7.33
C HIS A 241 -7.07 4.80 -6.24
N ILE A 242 -5.86 4.29 -6.55
CA ILE A 242 -4.70 4.32 -5.66
C ILE A 242 -4.25 5.77 -5.46
N MET A 243 -4.18 6.55 -6.54
CA MET A 243 -3.76 7.95 -6.46
C MET A 243 -4.77 8.79 -5.68
N CYS A 244 -6.08 8.53 -5.79
CA CYS A 244 -7.13 9.17 -5.00
C CYS A 244 -7.04 8.92 -3.49
N HIS A 245 -6.09 8.12 -3.02
CA HIS A 245 -5.70 8.12 -1.60
C HIS A 245 -5.17 9.49 -1.15
N ILE A 246 -4.51 10.24 -2.03
CA ILE A 246 -4.10 11.62 -1.76
C ILE A 246 -5.20 12.58 -2.23
N PRO A 247 -5.74 13.46 -1.36
CA PRO A 247 -6.82 14.39 -1.71
C PRO A 247 -6.57 15.27 -2.93
N VAL A 248 -5.33 15.70 -3.19
CA VAL A 248 -5.01 16.49 -4.38
C VAL A 248 -5.34 15.77 -5.69
N PHE A 249 -5.14 14.44 -5.75
CA PHE A 249 -5.52 13.66 -6.94
C PHE A 249 -7.04 13.51 -7.05
N CYS A 250 -7.77 13.41 -5.93
CA CYS A 250 -9.23 13.49 -5.98
C CYS A 250 -9.71 14.81 -6.55
N TRP A 251 -9.06 15.91 -6.18
CA TRP A 251 -9.37 17.25 -6.70
C TRP A 251 -9.06 17.40 -8.19
N ILE A 252 -7.88 16.93 -8.65
CA ILE A 252 -7.51 16.91 -10.08
C ILE A 252 -8.52 16.07 -10.86
N THR A 253 -8.79 14.86 -10.40
CA THR A 253 -9.72 13.90 -11.04
C THR A 253 -11.13 14.48 -11.13
N ALA A 254 -11.63 15.05 -10.03
CA ALA A 254 -12.95 15.69 -10.05
C ALA A 254 -13.02 16.86 -11.03
N THR A 255 -11.97 17.69 -11.08
CA THR A 255 -11.93 18.85 -12.00
C THR A 255 -11.98 18.40 -13.46
N VAL A 256 -11.22 17.36 -13.82
CA VAL A 256 -11.20 16.81 -15.18
C VAL A 256 -12.52 16.15 -15.55
N LEU A 257 -13.03 15.27 -14.68
CA LEU A 257 -14.26 14.53 -14.96
C LEU A 257 -15.48 15.46 -15.00
N GLU A 258 -15.49 16.55 -14.24
CA GLU A 258 -16.54 17.56 -14.32
C GLU A 258 -16.60 18.23 -15.70
N ASP A 259 -15.46 18.63 -16.28
CA ASP A 259 -15.42 19.23 -17.63
C ASP A 259 -15.84 18.23 -18.71
N LEU A 260 -15.35 16.99 -18.61
CA LEU A 260 -15.63 15.94 -19.60
C LEU A 260 -17.09 15.52 -19.60
N LEU A 261 -17.73 15.44 -18.43
CA LEU A 261 -19.14 15.06 -18.32
C LEU A 261 -20.08 16.20 -18.74
N LYS A 262 -19.69 17.46 -18.56
CA LYS A 262 -20.45 18.62 -19.08
C LYS A 262 -20.43 18.71 -20.60
N SER A 263 -19.30 18.33 -21.22
CA SER A 263 -19.07 18.52 -22.66
C SER A 263 -19.43 17.32 -23.54
N ARG A 264 -19.65 16.12 -22.97
CA ARG A 264 -19.98 14.91 -23.75
C ARG A 264 -20.95 13.98 -23.02
N GLU A 265 -22.20 13.93 -23.50
CA GLU A 265 -23.10 12.79 -23.25
C GLU A 265 -22.59 11.55 -23.99
N GLY A 266 -21.60 10.84 -23.41
CA GLY A 266 -21.14 9.53 -23.92
C GLY A 266 -19.67 9.42 -24.35
N GLY A 267 -18.82 10.40 -24.07
CA GLY A 267 -17.38 10.28 -24.31
C GLY A 267 -16.69 9.26 -23.39
N GLU A 268 -15.65 8.56 -23.89
CA GLU A 268 -14.79 7.74 -23.04
C GLU A 268 -14.07 8.62 -21.99
N LEU A 269 -14.06 8.15 -20.74
CA LEU A 269 -13.36 8.78 -19.64
C LEU A 269 -11.87 8.35 -19.62
N PRO A 270 -10.95 9.19 -19.11
CA PRO A 270 -9.52 8.91 -19.10
C PRO A 270 -9.18 7.58 -18.42
N LYS A 271 -8.45 6.70 -19.11
CA LYS A 271 -8.12 5.35 -18.61
C LYS A 271 -6.78 5.33 -17.87
N SER A 272 -5.83 6.17 -18.28
CA SER A 272 -4.48 6.27 -17.73
C SER A 272 -4.25 7.54 -16.91
N LEU A 273 -3.19 7.55 -16.10
CA LEU A 273 -2.83 8.73 -15.33
C LEU A 273 -2.35 9.86 -16.26
N THR A 274 -1.63 9.51 -17.33
CA THR A 274 -1.18 10.49 -18.33
C THR A 274 -2.36 11.15 -19.05
N GLU A 275 -3.37 10.39 -19.46
CA GLU A 275 -4.59 10.96 -20.05
C GLU A 275 -5.28 11.93 -19.08
N MET A 276 -5.38 11.58 -17.80
CA MET A 276 -5.97 12.45 -16.78
C MET A 276 -5.22 13.79 -16.70
N TYR A 277 -3.89 13.77 -16.72
CA TYR A 277 -3.07 14.98 -16.67
C TYR A 277 -3.08 15.80 -17.96
N ILE A 278 -3.16 15.15 -19.13
CA ILE A 278 -3.36 15.84 -20.41
C ILE A 278 -4.71 16.56 -20.39
N HIS A 279 -5.78 15.88 -19.98
CA HIS A 279 -7.09 16.52 -19.85
C HIS A 279 -7.09 17.63 -18.82
N PHE A 280 -6.42 17.45 -17.68
CA PHE A 280 -6.24 18.53 -16.71
C PHE A 280 -5.61 19.77 -17.35
N LEU A 281 -4.55 19.58 -18.13
CA LEU A 281 -3.89 20.66 -18.85
C LEU A 281 -4.82 21.38 -19.86
N VAL A 282 -5.57 20.59 -20.63
CA VAL A 282 -6.53 21.10 -21.62
C VAL A 282 -7.67 21.88 -20.94
N VAL A 283 -8.19 21.38 -19.81
CA VAL A 283 -9.20 22.09 -19.02
C VAL A 283 -8.68 23.44 -18.56
N GLN A 284 -7.43 23.52 -18.08
CA GLN A 284 -6.85 24.81 -17.69
C GLN A 284 -6.69 25.77 -18.88
N ALA A 285 -6.26 25.26 -20.04
CA ALA A 285 -6.16 26.06 -21.25
C ALA A 285 -7.52 26.60 -21.72
N LYS A 286 -8.58 25.79 -21.66
CA LYS A 286 -9.96 26.23 -21.94
C LYS A 286 -10.44 27.29 -20.96
N VAL A 287 -10.27 27.05 -19.64
CA VAL A 287 -10.66 27.99 -18.59
C VAL A 287 -9.96 29.32 -18.77
N LYS A 288 -8.66 29.30 -19.11
CA LYS A 288 -7.92 30.51 -19.47
C LYS A 288 -8.63 31.27 -20.58
N LYS A 289 -8.93 30.59 -21.68
CA LYS A 289 -9.47 31.21 -22.89
C LYS A 289 -10.83 31.87 -22.64
N VAL A 290 -11.73 31.15 -21.98
CA VAL A 290 -13.09 31.63 -21.69
C VAL A 290 -13.06 32.79 -20.70
N LYS A 291 -12.20 32.73 -19.66
CA LYS A 291 -12.18 33.74 -18.60
C LYS A 291 -11.33 34.97 -18.90
N TYR A 292 -10.25 34.83 -19.67
CA TYR A 292 -9.25 35.90 -19.86
C TYR A 292 -9.10 36.36 -21.31
N ASP A 293 -9.28 35.47 -22.30
CA ASP A 293 -9.09 35.82 -23.71
C ASP A 293 -10.42 36.20 -24.42
N GLY A 294 -11.56 36.08 -23.73
CA GLY A 294 -12.89 36.42 -24.27
C GLY A 294 -13.38 35.52 -25.41
N GLY A 295 -12.73 34.37 -25.62
CA GLY A 295 -13.05 33.42 -26.69
C GLY A 295 -14.19 32.45 -26.32
N ALA A 296 -14.84 31.87 -27.33
CA ALA A 296 -15.87 30.87 -27.13
C ALA A 296 -15.27 29.49 -26.80
N GLU A 297 -16.00 28.63 -26.09
CA GLU A 297 -15.58 27.25 -25.77
C GLU A 297 -15.28 26.40 -27.03
N THR A 298 -15.81 26.78 -28.19
CA THR A 298 -15.67 26.08 -29.48
C THR A 298 -14.36 26.36 -30.21
N ASP A 299 -13.61 27.39 -29.82
CA ASP A 299 -12.40 27.79 -30.52
C ASP A 299 -11.19 26.89 -30.16
N PRO A 300 -10.11 26.85 -30.96
CA PRO A 300 -8.90 26.06 -30.64
C PRO A 300 -8.36 26.41 -29.24
N HIS A 301 -8.21 25.40 -28.38
CA HIS A 301 -7.88 25.62 -26.97
C HIS A 301 -6.45 26.13 -26.73
N TRP A 302 -5.55 26.07 -27.73
CA TRP A 302 -4.16 26.56 -27.63
C TRP A 302 -3.92 27.86 -28.42
N SER A 303 -3.92 29.01 -27.73
CA SER A 303 -3.38 30.27 -28.28
C SER A 303 -1.85 30.26 -28.33
N PRO A 304 -1.20 31.03 -29.23
CA PRO A 304 0.26 31.16 -29.28
C PRO A 304 0.88 31.51 -27.92
N GLU A 305 0.22 32.40 -27.16
CA GLU A 305 0.64 32.84 -25.84
C GLU A 305 0.56 31.71 -24.81
N SER A 306 -0.50 30.88 -24.87
CA SER A 306 -0.66 29.72 -23.99
C SER A 306 0.35 28.62 -24.27
N ARG A 307 0.75 28.43 -25.54
CA ARG A 307 1.79 27.46 -25.92
C ARG A 307 3.15 27.90 -25.38
N LYS A 308 3.54 29.14 -25.64
CA LYS A 308 4.81 29.71 -25.12
C LYS A 308 4.88 29.65 -23.60
N MET A 309 3.75 29.93 -22.94
CA MET A 309 3.63 29.79 -21.49
C MET A 309 3.86 28.34 -21.05
N MET A 310 3.22 27.37 -21.70
CA MET A 310 3.36 25.96 -21.35
C MET A 310 4.77 25.42 -21.59
N GLU A 311 5.41 25.82 -22.68
CA GLU A 311 6.82 25.51 -22.98
C GLU A 311 7.75 26.03 -21.88
N SER A 312 7.52 27.27 -21.43
CA SER A 312 8.32 27.91 -20.38
C SER A 312 8.11 27.25 -19.02
N LEU A 313 6.86 26.95 -18.65
CA LEU A 313 6.54 26.24 -17.41
C LEU A 313 7.09 24.80 -17.42
N GLY A 314 7.05 24.12 -18.57
CA GLY A 314 7.64 22.80 -18.74
C GLY A 314 9.16 22.79 -18.57
N LYS A 315 9.85 23.79 -19.15
CA LYS A 315 11.29 23.99 -18.96
C LYS A 315 11.63 24.22 -17.49
N LEU A 316 10.94 25.16 -16.83
CA LEU A 316 11.09 25.42 -15.40
C LEU A 316 10.86 24.16 -14.57
N ALA A 317 9.80 23.41 -14.86
CA ALA A 317 9.48 22.18 -14.16
C ALA A 317 10.61 21.16 -14.25
N PHE A 318 11.20 20.98 -15.44
CA PHE A 318 12.30 20.03 -15.67
C PHE A 318 13.59 20.44 -14.95
N GLU A 319 14.06 21.67 -15.14
CA GLU A 319 15.31 22.15 -14.52
C GLU A 319 15.22 22.12 -12.99
N GLN A 320 14.08 22.52 -12.44
CA GLN A 320 13.89 22.53 -11.00
C GLN A 320 13.65 21.13 -10.43
N LEU A 321 13.07 20.20 -11.21
CA LEU A 321 12.98 18.79 -10.83
C LEU A 321 14.38 18.16 -10.74
N GLN A 322 15.29 18.49 -11.66
CA GLN A 322 16.70 18.05 -11.60
C GLN A 322 17.43 18.64 -10.39
N LYS A 323 17.18 19.90 -10.05
CA LYS A 323 17.73 20.57 -8.85
C LYS A 323 17.09 20.08 -7.54
N GLY A 324 15.97 19.34 -7.60
CA GLY A 324 15.21 18.90 -6.42
C GLY A 324 14.43 20.02 -5.73
N ASN A 325 14.17 21.12 -6.44
CA ASN A 325 13.51 22.31 -5.91
C ASN A 325 11.99 22.24 -6.15
N LEU A 326 11.23 22.67 -5.14
CA LEU A 326 9.76 22.71 -5.14
C LEU A 326 9.20 24.14 -5.15
N ILE A 327 10.05 25.11 -4.80
CA ILE A 327 9.75 26.55 -4.73
C ILE A 327 10.79 27.29 -5.57
N PHE A 328 10.31 28.24 -6.35
CA PHE A 328 11.06 29.01 -7.32
C PHE A 328 11.01 30.49 -6.95
N TYR A 329 12.15 31.15 -7.07
CA TYR A 329 12.32 32.58 -6.85
C TYR A 329 12.42 33.29 -8.19
N GLU A 330 12.40 34.61 -8.18
CA GLU A 330 12.59 35.41 -9.40
C GLU A 330 13.83 34.99 -10.18
N SER A 331 14.96 34.72 -9.51
CA SER A 331 16.19 34.27 -10.15
C SER A 331 15.99 32.96 -10.92
N ASP A 332 15.27 32.00 -10.34
CA ASP A 332 14.98 30.70 -10.97
C ASP A 332 14.11 30.86 -12.22
N LEU A 333 13.15 31.78 -12.17
CA LEU A 333 12.28 32.10 -13.31
C LEU A 333 13.04 32.77 -14.44
N THR A 334 13.92 33.73 -14.11
CA THR A 334 14.72 34.45 -15.10
C THR A 334 15.71 33.54 -15.84
N GLU A 335 16.30 32.55 -15.15
CA GLU A 335 17.15 31.50 -15.76
C GLU A 335 16.36 30.69 -16.81
N CYS A 336 15.08 30.44 -16.54
CA CYS A 336 14.16 29.76 -17.44
C CYS A 336 13.59 30.66 -18.56
N GLY A 337 13.92 31.96 -18.58
CA GLY A 337 13.40 32.93 -19.54
C GLY A 337 11.97 33.43 -19.23
N ILE A 338 11.51 33.28 -17.99
CA ILE A 338 10.22 33.77 -17.50
C ILE A 338 10.49 35.05 -16.68
N ASP A 339 10.00 36.20 -17.16
CA ASP A 339 10.04 37.42 -16.36
C ASP A 339 8.93 37.40 -15.26
N ILE A 340 9.10 38.20 -14.20
CA ILE A 340 8.14 38.22 -13.08
C ILE A 340 6.72 38.57 -13.53
N ARG A 341 6.56 39.47 -14.51
CA ARG A 341 5.23 39.90 -14.97
C ARG A 341 4.54 38.73 -15.66
N ALA A 342 5.27 38.01 -16.50
CA ALA A 342 4.83 36.77 -17.13
C ALA A 342 4.52 35.72 -16.07
N ALA A 343 5.38 35.50 -15.07
CA ALA A 343 5.10 34.55 -13.98
C ALA A 343 3.84 34.89 -13.19
N SER A 344 3.61 36.17 -12.87
CA SER A 344 2.38 36.64 -12.23
C SER A 344 1.14 36.45 -13.10
N VAL A 345 1.25 36.70 -14.41
CA VAL A 345 0.18 36.40 -15.36
C VAL A 345 -0.06 34.90 -15.41
N TYR A 346 0.99 34.09 -15.47
CA TYR A 346 0.89 32.63 -15.53
C TYR A 346 0.20 32.12 -14.28
N SER A 347 0.53 32.64 -13.10
CA SER A 347 -0.14 32.24 -11.87
C SER A 347 -1.59 32.70 -11.81
N GLY A 348 -1.90 33.93 -12.23
CA GLY A 348 -3.28 34.42 -12.27
C GLY A 348 -4.16 33.66 -13.29
N VAL A 349 -3.55 33.15 -14.36
CA VAL A 349 -4.24 32.50 -15.46
C VAL A 349 -4.33 30.97 -15.29
N PHE A 350 -3.25 30.34 -14.86
CA PHE A 350 -3.15 28.91 -14.54
C PHE A 350 -3.02 28.68 -13.02
N THR A 351 -3.92 29.29 -12.24
CA THR A 351 -3.96 29.21 -10.76
C THR A 351 -3.95 27.77 -10.20
N GLN A 352 -4.43 26.83 -11.01
CA GLN A 352 -4.51 25.41 -10.70
C GLN A 352 -3.24 24.62 -11.07
N ILE A 353 -2.29 25.24 -11.76
CA ILE A 353 -1.00 24.63 -12.14
C ILE A 353 0.13 25.34 -11.39
N PHE A 354 0.16 26.67 -11.44
CA PHE A 354 1.26 27.52 -10.98
C PHE A 354 0.72 28.59 -10.03
N ARG A 355 1.29 28.65 -8.83
CA ARG A 355 0.86 29.55 -7.75
C ARG A 355 1.94 30.56 -7.44
N GLU A 356 1.56 31.83 -7.44
CA GLU A 356 2.25 32.96 -6.84
C GLU A 356 1.75 33.05 -5.41
N GLU A 357 2.67 32.93 -4.47
CA GLU A 357 2.41 33.26 -3.08
C GLU A 357 3.12 34.57 -2.77
N ARG A 358 2.36 35.49 -2.17
CA ARG A 358 2.85 36.82 -1.82
C ARG A 358 3.19 36.82 -0.36
N GLY A 359 4.47 37.02 -0.05
CA GLY A 359 4.85 37.53 1.27
C GLY A 359 4.35 38.97 1.46
N LEU A 360 4.33 39.43 2.70
CA LEU A 360 3.87 40.78 3.07
C LEU A 360 4.70 41.91 2.42
N TYR A 361 5.91 41.63 1.90
CA TYR A 361 6.87 42.60 1.34
C TYR A 361 7.11 42.47 -0.18
N GLN A 362 6.10 42.07 -0.96
CA GLN A 362 6.15 42.05 -2.44
C GLN A 362 7.14 41.07 -3.10
N ASP A 363 7.99 40.36 -2.35
CA ASP A 363 8.78 39.25 -2.88
C ASP A 363 7.86 38.07 -3.22
N LYS A 364 7.85 37.74 -4.51
CA LYS A 364 6.99 36.70 -5.08
C LYS A 364 7.73 35.38 -5.10
N VAL A 365 7.19 34.39 -4.39
CA VAL A 365 7.63 33.00 -4.51
C VAL A 365 6.62 32.24 -5.35
N PHE A 366 7.12 31.29 -6.13
CA PHE A 366 6.30 30.52 -7.05
C PHE A 366 6.46 29.03 -6.82
N CYS A 367 5.38 28.27 -6.96
CA CYS A 367 5.42 26.81 -6.90
C CYS A 367 4.39 26.19 -7.84
N PHE A 368 4.57 24.91 -8.18
CA PHE A 368 3.47 24.13 -8.75
C PHE A 368 2.50 23.71 -7.66
N ILE A 369 1.23 23.49 -8.01
CA ILE A 369 0.20 23.08 -7.04
C ILE A 369 0.53 21.74 -6.36
N HIS A 370 1.27 20.87 -7.06
CA HIS A 370 1.72 19.58 -6.57
C HIS A 370 2.95 19.09 -7.35
N LEU A 371 3.80 18.27 -6.73
CA LEU A 371 4.98 17.68 -7.37
C LEU A 371 4.62 16.87 -8.63
N SER A 372 3.50 16.14 -8.62
CA SER A 372 3.04 15.40 -9.80
C SER A 372 2.74 16.30 -11.01
N VAL A 373 2.33 17.55 -10.80
CA VAL A 373 2.12 18.52 -11.89
C VAL A 373 3.48 18.98 -12.43
N GLN A 374 4.46 19.20 -11.55
CA GLN A 374 5.83 19.49 -11.96
C GLN A 374 6.44 18.31 -12.75
N GLU A 375 6.31 17.07 -12.28
CA GLU A 375 6.80 15.88 -12.97
C GLU A 375 6.12 15.67 -14.33
N PHE A 376 4.81 15.92 -14.43
CA PHE A 376 4.08 15.86 -15.69
C PHE A 376 4.56 16.92 -16.69
N LEU A 377 4.68 18.18 -16.26
CA LEU A 377 5.14 19.27 -17.13
C LEU A 377 6.60 19.09 -17.55
N ALA A 378 7.45 18.55 -16.67
CA ALA A 378 8.81 18.16 -17.00
C ALA A 378 8.82 17.05 -18.06
N ALA A 379 8.02 15.99 -17.90
CA ALA A 379 7.91 14.91 -18.88
C ALA A 379 7.39 15.42 -20.23
N LEU A 380 6.42 16.32 -20.21
CA LEU A 380 5.90 16.99 -21.41
C LEU A 380 6.98 17.82 -22.11
N HIS A 381 7.77 18.61 -21.37
CA HIS A 381 8.86 19.39 -21.93
C HIS A 381 9.95 18.52 -22.58
N VAL A 382 10.35 17.46 -21.88
CA VAL A 382 11.37 16.50 -22.38
C VAL A 382 10.86 15.78 -23.63
N HIS A 383 9.61 15.33 -23.63
CA HIS A 383 8.99 14.72 -24.81
C HIS A 383 8.90 15.69 -25.99
N LEU A 384 8.37 16.90 -25.76
CA LEU A 384 8.22 17.94 -26.79
C LEU A 384 9.56 18.32 -27.40
N THR A 385 10.59 18.54 -26.57
CA THR A 385 11.93 18.89 -27.04
C THR A 385 12.52 17.79 -27.90
N PHE A 386 12.35 16.53 -27.48
CA PHE A 386 12.84 15.39 -28.24
C PHE A 386 12.14 15.26 -29.61
N ILE A 387 10.81 15.39 -29.69
CA ILE A 387 10.10 15.26 -30.97
C ILE A 387 10.34 16.46 -31.91
N THR A 388 10.61 17.66 -31.40
CA THR A 388 10.85 18.85 -32.24
C THR A 388 12.29 18.97 -32.72
N SER A 389 13.26 18.57 -31.90
CA SER A 389 14.69 18.83 -32.14
C SER A 389 15.57 17.59 -32.16
N GLY A 390 15.06 16.42 -31.74
CA GLY A 390 15.82 15.18 -31.59
C GLY A 390 16.79 15.16 -30.39
N LEU A 391 16.74 16.20 -29.53
CA LEU A 391 17.61 16.34 -28.37
C LEU A 391 17.09 15.52 -27.18
N ASN A 392 17.94 14.65 -26.63
CA ASN A 392 17.66 13.95 -25.39
C ASN A 392 18.16 14.75 -24.18
N LEU A 393 17.25 15.46 -23.50
CA LEU A 393 17.58 16.24 -22.30
C LEU A 393 17.96 15.40 -21.07
N MET A 394 17.74 14.08 -21.11
CA MET A 394 18.02 13.16 -20.00
C MET A 394 19.43 12.54 -20.05
N GLU A 395 20.18 12.71 -21.14
CA GLU A 395 21.57 12.26 -21.21
C GLU A 395 22.47 13.26 -20.46
N GLU A 396 23.14 12.81 -19.39
CA GLU A 396 24.13 13.63 -18.69
C GLU A 396 25.26 14.04 -19.63
N GLU A 397 25.73 15.29 -19.52
CA GLU A 397 26.93 15.83 -20.19
C GLU A 397 28.24 15.16 -19.69
N GLN A 398 28.26 13.85 -19.44
CA GLN A 398 29.48 13.10 -19.21
C GLN A 398 30.12 12.73 -20.55
N THR A 399 30.70 13.72 -21.22
CA THR A 399 31.95 13.63 -21.99
C THR A 399 32.22 14.98 -22.65
N ASN A 400 33.41 15.54 -22.42
CA ASN A 400 33.98 16.71 -23.10
C ASN A 400 34.15 16.46 -24.61
N SER A 401 33.06 16.29 -25.34
CA SER A 401 33.02 16.35 -26.80
C SER A 401 31.71 17.01 -27.23
N SER A 402 31.83 18.27 -27.60
CA SER A 402 30.84 19.07 -28.31
C SER A 402 30.20 18.31 -29.47
N LYS A 403 29.02 17.72 -29.22
CA LYS A 403 27.90 17.42 -30.14
C LYS A 403 26.86 16.61 -29.36
N SER A 404 25.77 17.25 -28.94
CA SER A 404 24.56 16.56 -28.48
C SER A 404 24.15 15.55 -29.56
N LYS A 405 24.23 14.25 -29.25
CA LYS A 405 23.91 13.21 -30.24
C LYS A 405 22.40 13.20 -30.48
N LEU A 406 22.02 13.15 -31.75
CA LEU A 406 20.65 12.89 -32.16
C LEU A 406 20.33 11.45 -31.74
N SER A 407 19.49 11.26 -30.71
CA SER A 407 19.16 9.93 -30.19
C SER A 407 17.97 9.35 -30.95
N SER A 408 18.00 8.04 -31.24
CA SER A 408 16.85 7.38 -31.85
C SER A 408 15.66 7.37 -30.85
N PRO A 409 14.40 7.43 -31.32
CA PRO A 409 13.24 7.41 -30.42
C PRO A 409 13.21 6.22 -29.45
N VAL A 410 13.69 5.06 -29.89
CA VAL A 410 13.78 3.85 -29.07
C VAL A 410 14.84 4.01 -27.98
N LEU A 411 16.04 4.49 -28.32
CA LEU A 411 17.11 4.72 -27.35
C LEU A 411 16.72 5.80 -26.33
N PHE A 412 15.98 6.83 -26.75
CA PHE A 412 15.48 7.88 -25.87
C PHE A 412 14.61 7.33 -24.72
N TYR A 413 13.57 6.56 -25.04
CA TYR A 413 12.70 5.98 -24.02
C TYR A 413 13.42 4.91 -23.18
N GLN A 414 14.31 4.11 -23.78
CA GLN A 414 15.12 3.13 -23.05
C GLN A 414 16.07 3.80 -22.05
N SER A 415 16.71 4.91 -22.44
CA SER A 415 17.55 5.72 -21.54
C SER A 415 16.75 6.28 -20.37
N ALA A 416 15.52 6.77 -20.60
CA ALA A 416 14.64 7.22 -19.52
C ALA A 416 14.25 6.09 -18.55
N VAL A 417 13.94 4.89 -19.07
CA VAL A 417 13.67 3.70 -18.24
C VAL A 417 14.89 3.37 -17.36
N ASN A 418 16.09 3.39 -17.93
CA ASN A 418 17.32 3.12 -17.19
C ASN A 418 17.59 4.18 -16.11
N ALA A 419 17.41 5.47 -16.43
CA ALA A 419 17.57 6.57 -15.48
C ALA A 419 16.63 6.42 -14.27
N ALA A 420 15.36 6.08 -14.50
CA ALA A 420 14.41 5.82 -13.43
C ALA A 420 14.78 4.59 -12.58
N LEU A 421 15.28 3.51 -13.20
CA LEU A 421 15.74 2.32 -12.49
C LEU A 421 17.01 2.59 -11.66
N GLN A 422 17.89 3.50 -12.10
CA GLN A 422 19.07 3.92 -11.34
C GLN A 422 18.72 4.85 -10.18
N SER A 423 17.55 5.52 -10.23
CA SER A 423 17.08 6.39 -9.15
C SER A 423 16.91 5.62 -7.83
N PRO A 424 17.70 5.93 -6.78
CA PRO A 424 17.65 5.18 -5.52
C PRO A 424 16.32 5.38 -4.79
N ASN A 425 15.74 6.57 -4.91
CA ASN A 425 14.53 6.97 -4.20
C ASN A 425 13.27 6.86 -5.08
N GLY A 426 13.40 6.75 -6.41
CA GLY A 426 12.27 6.66 -7.34
C GLY A 426 11.66 8.01 -7.71
N HIS A 427 12.45 9.09 -7.62
CA HIS A 427 11.98 10.45 -7.93
C HIS A 427 11.70 10.68 -9.43
N LEU A 428 12.04 9.72 -10.29
CA LEU A 428 11.71 9.72 -11.71
C LEU A 428 10.60 8.73 -12.06
N ASP A 429 10.02 8.04 -11.07
CA ASP A 429 9.04 6.98 -11.33
C ASP A 429 7.78 7.54 -11.99
N LEU A 430 7.24 8.64 -11.46
CA LEU A 430 6.03 9.25 -11.99
C LEU A 430 6.32 10.06 -13.27
N PHE A 431 7.45 10.77 -13.31
CA PHE A 431 7.99 11.36 -14.54
C PHE A 431 8.07 10.33 -15.68
N LEU A 432 8.61 9.13 -15.43
CA LEU A 432 8.74 8.08 -16.45
C LEU A 432 7.37 7.60 -16.94
N ARG A 433 6.41 7.39 -16.01
CA ARG A 433 5.02 7.01 -16.36
C ARG A 433 4.42 8.01 -17.35
N PHE A 434 4.54 9.31 -17.05
CA PHE A 434 4.07 10.37 -17.93
C PHE A 434 4.80 10.40 -19.27
N LEU A 435 6.14 10.29 -19.26
CA LEU A 435 6.95 10.33 -20.47
C LEU A 435 6.57 9.21 -21.46
N LEU A 436 6.34 7.99 -20.94
CA LEU A 436 5.91 6.85 -21.73
C LEU A 436 4.45 6.99 -22.17
N GLY A 437 3.55 7.47 -21.31
CA GLY A 437 2.17 7.74 -21.72
C GLY A 437 2.09 8.78 -22.85
N LEU A 438 2.95 9.81 -22.84
CA LEU A 438 3.04 10.83 -23.90
C LEU A 438 3.55 10.26 -25.23
N SER A 439 4.23 9.11 -25.24
CA SER A 439 4.69 8.46 -26.47
C SER A 439 3.56 7.84 -27.29
N LEU A 440 2.36 7.68 -26.71
CA LEU A 440 1.19 7.16 -27.40
C LEU A 440 0.57 8.20 -28.33
N GLN A 441 0.25 7.77 -29.55
CA GLN A 441 -0.40 8.61 -30.56
C GLN A 441 -1.77 9.12 -30.10
N THR A 442 -2.53 8.32 -29.35
CA THR A 442 -3.82 8.71 -28.77
C THR A 442 -3.67 9.92 -27.85
N ASN A 443 -2.64 9.91 -27.00
CA ASN A 443 -2.35 10.99 -26.06
C ASN A 443 -1.82 12.25 -26.77
N GLN A 444 -0.99 12.07 -27.80
CA GLN A 444 -0.55 13.19 -28.65
C GLN A 444 -1.72 13.85 -29.39
N SER A 445 -2.74 13.07 -29.78
CA SER A 445 -3.94 13.61 -30.42
C SER A 445 -4.77 14.50 -29.50
N LEU A 446 -4.74 14.25 -28.18
CA LEU A 446 -5.40 15.09 -27.17
C LEU A 446 -4.67 16.42 -26.97
N LEU A 447 -3.35 16.46 -27.22
CA LEU A 447 -2.52 17.66 -27.17
C LEU A 447 -2.43 18.40 -28.52
N ARG A 448 -3.35 18.11 -29.45
CA ARG A 448 -3.35 18.71 -30.79
C ARG A 448 -3.38 20.24 -30.70
N GLY A 449 -2.34 20.87 -31.23
CA GLY A 449 -2.13 22.32 -31.18
C GLY A 449 -0.93 22.72 -30.33
N LEU A 450 -0.59 21.95 -29.28
CA LEU A 450 0.68 22.07 -28.55
C LEU A 450 1.76 21.17 -29.19
N VAL A 451 1.37 19.97 -29.60
CA VAL A 451 2.22 19.00 -30.31
C VAL A 451 1.99 19.12 -31.82
N THR A 452 3.04 19.32 -32.62
CA THR A 452 2.99 19.07 -34.06
C THR A 452 2.91 17.57 -34.29
N GLN A 453 1.93 17.07 -35.04
CA GLN A 453 1.78 15.63 -35.29
C GLN A 453 3.01 15.05 -36.01
N THR A 454 4.00 14.63 -35.24
CA THR A 454 5.05 13.72 -35.67
C THR A 454 4.51 12.30 -35.52
N GLY A 455 4.59 11.49 -36.57
CA GLY A 455 4.17 10.10 -36.49
C GLY A 455 4.98 9.34 -35.46
N SER A 456 4.47 9.21 -34.23
CA SER A 456 5.03 8.25 -33.27
C SER A 456 4.86 6.87 -33.88
N SER A 457 5.96 6.19 -34.22
CA SER A 457 5.84 4.87 -34.81
C SER A 457 5.36 3.88 -33.73
N SER A 458 4.26 3.17 -34.00
CA SER A 458 3.79 2.05 -33.16
C SER A 458 4.94 1.08 -32.84
N GLN A 459 5.85 0.92 -33.81
CA GLN A 459 7.11 0.19 -33.70
C GLN A 459 7.98 0.63 -32.50
N THR A 460 8.20 1.94 -32.31
CA THR A 460 8.99 2.47 -31.18
C THR A 460 8.40 2.08 -29.83
N ASN A 461 7.07 2.17 -29.69
CA ASN A 461 6.39 1.81 -28.45
C ASN A 461 6.47 0.30 -28.20
N GLN A 462 6.30 -0.52 -29.25
CA GLN A 462 6.47 -1.98 -29.15
C GLN A 462 7.89 -2.38 -28.71
N GLU A 463 8.92 -1.77 -29.30
CA GLU A 463 10.31 -2.04 -28.90
C GLU A 463 10.60 -1.59 -27.46
N THR A 464 10.01 -0.46 -27.03
CA THR A 464 10.09 0.02 -25.65
C THR A 464 9.39 -0.92 -24.68
N VAL A 465 8.20 -1.44 -25.03
CA VAL A 465 7.47 -2.44 -24.25
C VAL A 465 8.31 -3.71 -24.09
N GLN A 466 8.91 -4.22 -25.17
CA GLN A 466 9.79 -5.40 -25.09
C GLN A 466 11.00 -5.16 -24.19
N PHE A 467 11.59 -3.96 -24.24
CA PHE A 467 12.66 -3.58 -23.34
C PHE A 467 12.21 -3.53 -21.87
N ILE A 468 11.04 -2.96 -21.57
CA ILE A 468 10.48 -2.92 -20.21
C ILE A 468 10.21 -4.35 -19.71
N LYS A 469 9.61 -5.21 -20.52
CA LYS A 469 9.39 -6.63 -20.19
C LYS A 469 10.69 -7.36 -19.87
N LYS A 470 11.74 -7.12 -20.67
CA LYS A 470 13.09 -7.65 -20.40
C LYS A 470 13.62 -7.12 -19.06
N LYS A 471 13.47 -5.84 -18.76
CA LYS A 471 13.88 -5.27 -17.47
C LYS A 471 13.09 -5.83 -16.29
N ILE A 472 11.79 -6.08 -16.47
CA ILE A 472 10.96 -6.74 -15.45
C ILE A 472 11.47 -8.15 -15.18
N SER A 473 11.98 -8.88 -16.17
CA SER A 473 12.56 -10.23 -15.98
C SER A 473 13.92 -10.24 -15.28
N GLU A 474 14.63 -9.11 -15.22
CA GLU A 474 15.88 -8.97 -14.45
C GLU A 474 15.57 -8.84 -12.94
N ASP A 475 16.48 -9.26 -12.05
CA ASP A 475 16.28 -9.24 -10.59
C ASP A 475 16.16 -7.80 -10.03
N LEU A 476 14.93 -7.28 -10.02
CA LEU A 476 14.58 -5.95 -9.54
C LEU A 476 13.85 -6.01 -8.20
N SER A 477 14.03 -4.96 -7.38
CA SER A 477 13.22 -4.76 -6.17
C SER A 477 11.74 -4.61 -6.52
N THR A 478 10.84 -5.09 -5.65
CA THR A 478 9.38 -5.04 -5.84
C THR A 478 8.85 -3.65 -6.24
N GLU A 479 9.36 -2.56 -5.64
CA GLU A 479 8.91 -1.20 -5.98
C GLU A 479 9.27 -0.78 -7.41
N LYS A 480 10.45 -1.19 -7.90
CA LYS A 480 10.88 -0.89 -9.28
C LYS A 480 10.06 -1.70 -10.27
N SER A 481 9.78 -2.97 -9.96
CA SER A 481 8.90 -3.81 -10.78
C SER A 481 7.50 -3.21 -10.88
N ILE A 482 6.89 -2.83 -9.75
CA ILE A 482 5.57 -2.16 -9.72
C ILE A 482 5.59 -0.90 -10.60
N ASN A 483 6.62 -0.07 -10.51
CA ASN A 483 6.73 1.11 -11.36
C ASN A 483 6.77 0.76 -12.87
N LEU A 484 7.55 -0.25 -13.26
CA LEU A 484 7.63 -0.69 -14.66
C LEU A 484 6.31 -1.27 -15.17
N PHE A 485 5.54 -1.95 -14.31
CA PHE A 485 4.21 -2.39 -14.67
C PHE A 485 3.22 -1.22 -14.84
N HIS A 486 3.29 -0.20 -13.99
CA HIS A 486 2.54 1.05 -14.23
C HIS A 486 2.96 1.70 -15.55
N CYS A 487 4.24 1.64 -15.92
CA CYS A 487 4.70 2.11 -17.24
C CYS A 487 4.08 1.31 -18.39
N LEU A 488 3.95 -0.02 -18.27
CA LEU A 488 3.24 -0.84 -19.26
C LEU A 488 1.75 -0.45 -19.35
N ASN A 489 1.11 -0.16 -18.22
CA ASN A 489 -0.27 0.33 -18.20
C ASN A 489 -0.42 1.70 -18.89
N GLU A 490 0.52 2.63 -18.69
CA GLU A 490 0.52 3.91 -19.40
C GLU A 490 0.77 3.76 -20.91
N LEU A 491 1.44 2.70 -21.35
CA LEU A 491 1.62 2.32 -22.75
C LEU A 491 0.43 1.53 -23.33
N ASN A 492 -0.66 1.34 -22.55
CA ASN A 492 -1.79 0.49 -22.88
C ASN A 492 -1.40 -0.96 -23.23
N ASP A 493 -0.27 -1.46 -22.70
CA ASP A 493 0.19 -2.83 -22.89
C ASP A 493 -0.29 -3.74 -21.75
N GLY A 494 -1.47 -4.33 -21.94
CA GLY A 494 -1.97 -5.42 -21.09
C GLY A 494 -1.41 -6.79 -21.47
N SER A 495 -0.53 -6.88 -22.46
CA SER A 495 -0.10 -8.17 -23.02
C SER A 495 0.65 -9.01 -22.01
N LEU A 496 1.51 -8.42 -21.16
CA LEU A 496 2.20 -9.15 -20.09
C LEU A 496 1.22 -9.78 -19.09
N VAL A 497 0.18 -9.03 -18.71
CA VAL A 497 -0.89 -9.52 -17.83
C VAL A 497 -1.64 -10.68 -18.49
N LYS A 498 -2.00 -10.55 -19.77
CA LYS A 498 -2.69 -11.60 -20.55
C LYS A 498 -1.81 -12.83 -20.77
N GLU A 499 -0.53 -12.64 -21.04
CA GLU A 499 0.48 -13.68 -21.23
C GLU A 499 0.61 -14.49 -19.94
N ILE A 500 0.71 -13.82 -18.80
CA ILE A 500 0.76 -14.42 -17.46
C ILE A 500 -0.55 -15.13 -17.13
N GLN A 501 -1.70 -14.50 -17.36
CA GLN A 501 -3.00 -15.15 -17.17
C GLN A 501 -3.13 -16.41 -18.03
N HIS A 502 -2.63 -16.38 -19.27
CA HIS A 502 -2.60 -17.52 -20.17
C HIS A 502 -1.62 -18.61 -19.69
N PHE A 503 -0.45 -18.23 -19.18
CA PHE A 503 0.50 -19.16 -18.56
C PHE A 503 -0.10 -19.86 -17.34
N LEU A 504 -0.73 -19.09 -16.44
CA LEU A 504 -1.42 -19.61 -15.26
C LEU A 504 -2.59 -20.54 -15.63
N ARG A 505 -3.31 -20.24 -16.72
CA ARG A 505 -4.40 -21.11 -17.23
C ARG A 505 -3.91 -22.38 -17.91
N SER A 506 -2.74 -22.36 -18.56
CA SER A 506 -2.27 -23.46 -19.42
C SER A 506 -1.48 -24.54 -18.68
N GLY A 507 -0.92 -24.24 -17.50
CA GLY A 507 -0.25 -25.22 -16.62
C GLY A 507 0.98 -25.90 -17.23
N ARG A 508 1.47 -25.46 -18.40
CA ARG A 508 2.61 -26.07 -19.10
C ARG A 508 3.84 -25.14 -19.09
N LEU A 509 4.78 -25.53 -18.21
CA LEU A 509 6.26 -25.49 -18.34
C LEU A 509 7.09 -24.24 -17.94
N SER A 510 8.29 -24.57 -17.42
CA SER A 510 9.47 -23.76 -17.06
C SER A 510 9.27 -22.69 -15.97
N THR A 511 9.59 -23.09 -14.73
CA THR A 511 9.46 -22.29 -13.52
C THR A 511 10.63 -21.32 -13.28
N ASP A 512 11.45 -21.03 -14.31
CA ASP A 512 12.78 -20.39 -14.16
C ASP A 512 12.86 -18.90 -14.56
N LYS A 513 11.76 -18.26 -15.01
CA LYS A 513 11.84 -16.92 -15.64
C LYS A 513 11.52 -15.72 -14.75
N LEU A 514 10.76 -15.88 -13.65
CA LEU A 514 10.34 -14.74 -12.82
C LEU A 514 10.80 -14.88 -11.37
N SER A 515 11.39 -13.81 -10.83
CA SER A 515 11.84 -13.71 -9.44
C SER A 515 10.65 -13.57 -8.48
N PRO A 516 10.83 -13.89 -7.19
CA PRO A 516 9.73 -13.82 -6.23
C PRO A 516 9.17 -12.39 -6.01
N ALA A 517 10.02 -11.37 -6.18
CA ALA A 517 9.61 -9.97 -6.16
C ALA A 517 8.73 -9.59 -7.37
N GLN A 518 8.98 -10.22 -8.52
CA GLN A 518 8.22 -10.02 -9.75
C GLN A 518 6.86 -10.72 -9.68
N TRP A 519 6.80 -11.93 -9.11
CA TRP A 519 5.53 -12.59 -8.79
C TRP A 519 4.70 -11.78 -7.79
N SER A 520 5.32 -11.21 -6.75
CA SER A 520 4.63 -10.34 -5.80
C SER A 520 4.07 -9.06 -6.45
N ALA A 521 4.84 -8.43 -7.35
CA ALA A 521 4.40 -7.26 -8.09
C ALA A 521 3.26 -7.62 -9.07
N LEU A 522 3.36 -8.78 -9.73
CA LEU A 522 2.36 -9.30 -10.65
C LEU A 522 1.04 -9.67 -9.96
N VAL A 523 1.11 -10.34 -8.81
CA VAL A 523 -0.05 -10.62 -7.96
C VAL A 523 -0.68 -9.31 -7.50
N PHE A 524 0.12 -8.32 -7.10
CA PHE A 524 -0.39 -6.98 -6.77
C PHE A 524 -1.15 -6.36 -7.94
N ILE A 525 -0.70 -6.52 -9.19
CA ILE A 525 -1.35 -5.98 -10.39
C ILE A 525 -2.57 -6.79 -10.81
N LEU A 526 -2.51 -8.12 -10.74
CA LEU A 526 -3.62 -9.01 -11.09
C LEU A 526 -4.78 -8.88 -10.10
N LEU A 527 -4.48 -8.76 -8.80
CA LEU A 527 -5.46 -8.40 -7.76
C LEU A 527 -5.96 -6.95 -7.89
N SER A 528 -5.37 -6.17 -8.80
CA SER A 528 -5.60 -4.73 -8.99
C SER A 528 -6.13 -4.38 -10.38
N SER A 529 -6.25 -5.31 -11.33
CA SER A 529 -6.70 -5.03 -12.71
C SER A 529 -8.12 -5.55 -12.93
N GLU A 530 -9.05 -4.69 -13.31
CA GLU A 530 -10.47 -5.06 -13.52
C GLU A 530 -10.81 -5.49 -14.97
N GLU A 531 -9.99 -5.20 -15.98
CA GLU A 531 -10.34 -5.54 -17.36
C GLU A 531 -9.91 -6.99 -17.71
N ASP A 532 -10.90 -7.88 -17.89
CA ASP A 532 -10.86 -9.34 -18.16
C ASP A 532 -10.64 -10.31 -16.97
N LEU A 533 -10.98 -9.92 -15.74
CA LEU A 533 -11.12 -10.86 -14.62
C LEU A 533 -12.56 -10.85 -14.06
N GLU A 534 -13.55 -11.22 -14.87
CA GLU A 534 -14.87 -11.64 -14.36
C GLU A 534 -14.77 -12.85 -13.40
N GLU A 535 -13.60 -13.49 -13.32
CA GLU A 535 -13.20 -14.44 -12.28
C GLU A 535 -11.68 -14.41 -12.07
N PHE A 536 -11.21 -13.83 -10.95
CA PHE A 536 -9.99 -14.31 -10.30
C PHE A 536 -10.37 -15.48 -9.38
N ASP A 537 -10.68 -16.61 -10.03
CA ASP A 537 -10.87 -17.88 -9.34
C ASP A 537 -9.50 -18.55 -9.19
N LEU A 538 -8.95 -18.53 -7.97
CA LEU A 538 -7.69 -19.22 -7.64
C LEU A 538 -7.70 -20.67 -8.15
N GLN A 539 -8.84 -21.38 -8.12
CA GLN A 539 -8.96 -22.74 -8.66
C GLN A 539 -8.84 -22.82 -10.18
N LYS A 540 -9.21 -21.77 -10.94
CA LYS A 540 -9.02 -21.71 -12.40
C LYS A 540 -7.58 -21.48 -12.82
N TYR A 541 -6.77 -20.83 -11.98
CA TYR A 541 -5.36 -20.49 -12.25
C TYR A 541 -4.35 -21.44 -11.59
N SER A 542 -4.81 -22.36 -10.72
CA SER A 542 -3.98 -23.34 -10.04
C SER A 542 -4.35 -24.78 -10.42
N ARG A 543 -3.98 -25.20 -11.63
CA ARG A 543 -3.96 -26.63 -11.98
C ARG A 543 -2.66 -27.34 -11.60
N SER A 544 -1.63 -26.61 -11.12
CA SER A 544 -0.46 -27.21 -10.48
C SER A 544 -0.06 -26.48 -9.20
N GLU A 545 0.26 -27.31 -8.20
CA GLU A 545 0.69 -26.97 -6.84
C GLU A 545 1.93 -26.05 -6.84
N GLU A 546 2.85 -26.24 -7.78
CA GLU A 546 4.09 -25.45 -7.92
C GLU A 546 3.87 -24.00 -8.38
N ALA A 547 2.85 -23.74 -9.19
CA ALA A 547 2.54 -22.38 -9.66
C ALA A 547 1.90 -21.54 -8.54
N LEU A 548 1.02 -22.16 -7.74
CA LEU A 548 0.44 -21.55 -6.55
C LEU A 548 1.51 -21.36 -5.46
N LEU A 549 2.38 -22.36 -5.27
CA LEU A 549 3.53 -22.31 -4.37
C LEU A 549 4.60 -21.29 -4.80
N LYS A 550 4.67 -20.81 -6.05
CA LYS A 550 5.53 -19.68 -6.43
C LYS A 550 4.80 -18.33 -6.38
N MET A 551 3.49 -18.30 -6.66
CA MET A 551 2.64 -17.13 -6.43
C MET A 551 2.53 -16.75 -4.94
N LEU A 552 2.57 -17.75 -4.06
CA LEU A 552 2.59 -17.64 -2.59
C LEU A 552 4.00 -17.91 -2.01
N GLY A 553 4.95 -18.26 -2.86
CA GLY A 553 6.29 -18.80 -2.58
C GLY A 553 7.34 -17.83 -2.11
N CYS A 554 6.99 -17.02 -1.13
CA CYS A 554 7.95 -16.34 -0.29
C CYS A 554 7.43 -16.52 1.11
N ASN A 555 8.06 -17.40 1.91
CA ASN A 555 7.94 -17.46 3.38
C ASN A 555 6.70 -16.71 3.86
N LEU A 556 5.52 -17.35 3.84
CA LEU A 556 4.24 -16.69 4.14
C LEU A 556 4.38 -15.93 5.46
N SER A 557 4.64 -14.63 5.35
CA SER A 557 4.84 -13.77 6.50
C SER A 557 3.48 -13.42 7.07
N GLU A 558 3.45 -12.92 8.30
CA GLU A 558 2.25 -12.36 8.93
C GLU A 558 1.43 -11.45 7.98
N ARG A 559 2.09 -10.71 7.09
CA ARG A 559 1.44 -9.83 6.10
C ARG A 559 0.61 -10.58 5.07
N SER A 560 1.05 -11.76 4.63
CA SER A 560 0.32 -12.59 3.67
C SER A 560 -0.95 -13.15 4.32
N CYS A 561 -0.86 -13.57 5.59
CA CYS A 561 -2.02 -13.99 6.38
C CYS A 561 -3.03 -12.86 6.58
N ALA A 562 -2.58 -11.63 6.83
CA ALA A 562 -3.46 -10.46 6.94
C ALA A 562 -4.16 -10.12 5.61
N ALA A 563 -3.45 -10.22 4.48
CA ALA A 563 -4.06 -10.01 3.16
C ALA A 563 -5.11 -11.09 2.83
N LEU A 564 -4.80 -12.36 3.09
CA LEU A 564 -5.76 -13.47 2.93
C LEU A 564 -6.97 -13.29 3.83
N SER A 565 -6.77 -12.81 5.06
CA SER A 565 -7.85 -12.47 6.00
C SER A 565 -8.81 -11.41 5.44
N SER A 566 -8.26 -10.37 4.79
CA SER A 566 -9.07 -9.35 4.09
C SER A 566 -9.86 -9.94 2.90
N VAL A 567 -9.28 -10.90 2.18
CA VAL A 567 -9.96 -11.58 1.07
C VAL A 567 -11.09 -12.48 1.59
N LEU A 568 -10.87 -13.21 2.67
CA LEU A 568 -11.87 -14.08 3.30
C LEU A 568 -13.05 -13.28 3.87
N SER A 569 -12.79 -12.06 4.37
CA SER A 569 -13.82 -11.20 4.96
C SER A 569 -14.60 -10.34 3.96
N SER A 570 -14.19 -10.28 2.69
CA SER A 570 -14.84 -9.46 1.67
C SER A 570 -16.19 -10.03 1.20
N GLN A 571 -17.21 -9.17 1.08
CA GLN A 571 -18.53 -9.52 0.55
C GLN A 571 -18.50 -10.09 -0.88
N SER A 572 -17.55 -9.61 -1.70
CA SER A 572 -17.36 -10.06 -3.08
C SER A 572 -16.58 -11.37 -3.20
N SER A 573 -16.02 -11.88 -2.09
CA SER A 573 -15.22 -13.09 -2.08
C SER A 573 -16.04 -14.31 -2.51
N ARG A 574 -15.43 -15.16 -3.34
CA ARG A 574 -15.98 -16.44 -3.79
C ARG A 574 -15.12 -17.63 -3.39
N LEU A 575 -14.07 -17.40 -2.59
CA LEU A 575 -13.09 -18.41 -2.22
C LEU A 575 -13.73 -19.53 -1.39
N ARG A 576 -13.57 -20.78 -1.84
CA ARG A 576 -14.10 -21.99 -1.17
C ARG A 576 -13.01 -22.92 -0.67
N ASP A 577 -11.84 -22.95 -1.30
CA ASP A 577 -10.78 -23.88 -0.92
C ASP A 577 -9.47 -23.11 -0.70
N LEU A 578 -8.82 -23.34 0.43
CA LEU A 578 -7.58 -22.69 0.82
C LEU A 578 -6.60 -23.71 1.37
N ASP A 579 -5.52 -23.94 0.63
CA ASP A 579 -4.41 -24.79 1.04
C ASP A 579 -3.18 -23.92 1.32
N LEU A 580 -2.69 -23.95 2.55
CA LEU A 580 -1.48 -23.26 2.99
C LEU A 580 -0.43 -24.23 3.53
N SER A 581 -0.56 -25.52 3.22
CA SER A 581 0.33 -26.57 3.72
C SER A 581 1.80 -26.32 3.39
N TYR A 582 2.71 -26.86 4.21
CA TYR A 582 4.16 -26.74 4.10
C TYR A 582 4.71 -25.30 4.17
N ASN A 583 4.03 -24.41 4.89
CA ASN A 583 4.46 -23.03 5.12
C ASN A 583 4.71 -22.76 6.60
N ASN A 584 5.78 -22.02 6.94
CA ASN A 584 6.07 -21.67 8.35
C ASN A 584 5.17 -20.52 8.87
N LEU A 585 3.85 -20.74 8.92
CA LEU A 585 2.85 -19.78 9.35
C LEU A 585 3.00 -19.42 10.83
N GLN A 586 3.35 -20.42 11.66
CA GLN A 586 3.33 -20.34 13.12
C GLN A 586 1.93 -19.93 13.63
N ASP A 587 1.80 -19.82 14.96
CA ASP A 587 0.52 -19.42 15.56
C ASP A 587 0.09 -17.99 15.19
N SER A 588 1.04 -17.11 14.89
CA SER A 588 0.73 -15.72 14.51
C SER A 588 0.06 -15.64 13.13
N GLY A 589 0.42 -16.51 12.18
CA GLY A 589 -0.24 -16.58 10.87
C GLY A 589 -1.71 -16.98 10.99
N VAL A 590 -2.00 -18.01 11.79
CA VAL A 590 -3.39 -18.47 12.04
C VAL A 590 -4.20 -17.40 12.78
N LYS A 591 -3.60 -16.71 13.73
CA LYS A 591 -4.23 -15.57 14.43
C LYS A 591 -4.60 -14.41 13.51
N LEU A 592 -3.89 -14.22 12.41
CA LEU A 592 -4.22 -13.18 11.43
C LEU A 592 -5.31 -13.64 10.47
N LEU A 593 -5.25 -14.91 10.05
CA LEU A 593 -6.29 -15.53 9.21
C LEU A 593 -7.65 -15.60 9.92
N SER A 594 -7.65 -15.72 11.25
CA SER A 594 -8.87 -15.89 12.04
C SER A 594 -9.88 -14.77 11.87
N ALA A 595 -9.44 -13.50 11.73
CA ALA A 595 -10.34 -12.37 11.52
C ALA A 595 -11.15 -12.50 10.21
N GLY A 596 -10.55 -13.10 9.18
CA GLY A 596 -11.19 -13.38 7.90
C GLY A 596 -12.15 -14.56 7.99
N LEU A 597 -11.75 -15.62 8.70
CA LEU A 597 -12.58 -16.80 8.94
C LEU A 597 -13.80 -16.51 9.83
N GLU A 598 -13.68 -15.55 10.76
CA GLU A 598 -14.78 -15.12 11.65
C GLU A 598 -15.82 -14.26 10.93
N SER A 599 -15.49 -13.69 9.77
CA SER A 599 -16.41 -12.83 9.02
C SER A 599 -17.63 -13.62 8.51
N PRO A 600 -18.86 -13.08 8.63
CA PRO A 600 -20.07 -13.70 8.08
C PRO A 600 -20.06 -13.77 6.53
N HIS A 601 -19.10 -13.10 5.88
CA HIS A 601 -18.91 -13.13 4.44
C HIS A 601 -17.96 -14.24 3.98
N CYS A 602 -17.30 -14.95 4.90
CA CYS A 602 -16.43 -16.07 4.58
C CYS A 602 -17.24 -17.22 3.97
N LYS A 603 -16.83 -17.69 2.78
CA LYS A 603 -17.49 -18.77 2.05
C LYS A 603 -16.65 -20.05 1.97
N LEU A 604 -15.60 -20.15 2.80
CA LEU A 604 -14.62 -21.22 2.77
C LEU A 604 -15.24 -22.57 3.20
N GLU A 605 -14.94 -23.61 2.43
CA GLU A 605 -15.41 -24.99 2.53
C GLU A 605 -14.26 -25.99 2.80
N SER A 606 -13.03 -25.72 2.33
CA SER A 606 -11.83 -26.51 2.63
C SER A 606 -10.69 -25.62 3.13
N LEU A 607 -10.06 -26.03 4.24
CA LEU A 607 -8.88 -25.39 4.81
C LEU A 607 -7.82 -26.45 5.12
N ARG A 608 -6.64 -26.34 4.48
CA ARG A 608 -5.51 -27.23 4.73
C ARG A 608 -4.30 -26.44 5.24
N LEU A 609 -3.74 -26.88 6.36
CA LEU A 609 -2.64 -26.24 7.09
C LEU A 609 -1.60 -27.30 7.51
N MET A 610 -1.37 -28.31 6.66
CA MET A 610 -0.45 -29.39 6.97
C MET A 610 0.98 -28.85 7.10
N SER A 611 1.77 -29.34 8.06
CA SER A 611 3.18 -28.95 8.26
C SER A 611 3.42 -27.43 8.31
N CYS A 612 2.61 -26.73 9.12
CA CYS A 612 2.63 -25.26 9.21
C CYS A 612 3.32 -24.68 10.47
N SER A 613 3.97 -25.54 11.25
CA SER A 613 4.55 -25.19 12.57
C SER A 613 3.50 -24.65 13.56
N LEU A 614 2.31 -25.23 13.55
CA LEU A 614 1.20 -24.85 14.43
C LEU A 614 1.28 -25.55 15.79
N SER A 615 0.82 -24.87 16.83
CA SER A 615 0.70 -25.41 18.19
C SER A 615 -0.75 -25.41 18.71
N GLU A 616 -0.93 -25.73 20.00
CA GLU A 616 -2.20 -25.61 20.70
C GLU A 616 -2.84 -24.21 20.59
N ILE A 617 -2.02 -23.14 20.44
CA ILE A 617 -2.52 -21.77 20.32
C ILE A 617 -3.32 -21.59 19.03
N SER A 618 -2.82 -22.12 17.90
CA SER A 618 -3.55 -22.12 16.63
C SER A 618 -4.88 -22.84 16.72
N CYS A 619 -4.90 -24.00 17.38
CA CYS A 619 -6.13 -24.78 17.55
C CYS A 619 -7.16 -24.10 18.45
N LYS A 620 -6.70 -23.37 19.47
CA LYS A 620 -7.56 -22.51 20.30
C LYS A 620 -8.25 -21.42 19.48
N VAL A 621 -7.48 -20.75 18.61
CA VAL A 621 -8.00 -19.70 17.75
C VAL A 621 -8.98 -20.28 16.72
N LEU A 622 -8.60 -21.35 16.02
CA LEU A 622 -9.45 -22.01 15.03
C LEU A 622 -10.74 -22.56 15.65
N GLY A 623 -10.65 -23.24 16.79
CA GLY A 623 -11.81 -23.79 17.49
C GLY A 623 -12.82 -22.71 17.89
N LEU A 624 -12.37 -21.53 18.34
CA LEU A 624 -13.25 -20.41 18.67
C LEU A 624 -13.94 -19.85 17.42
N VAL A 625 -13.17 -19.60 16.36
CA VAL A 625 -13.64 -18.94 15.14
C VAL A 625 -14.61 -19.81 14.36
N LEU A 626 -14.27 -21.10 14.22
CA LEU A 626 -15.11 -22.07 13.52
C LEU A 626 -16.40 -22.40 14.28
N LYS A 627 -16.43 -22.16 15.60
CA LYS A 627 -17.63 -22.29 16.44
C LYS A 627 -18.56 -21.08 16.33
N ASN A 628 -18.01 -19.86 16.32
CA ASN A 628 -18.80 -18.62 16.39
C ASN A 628 -19.47 -18.23 15.06
N ASN A 629 -18.95 -18.72 13.93
CA ASN A 629 -19.53 -18.53 12.61
C ASN A 629 -20.09 -19.89 12.15
N PRO A 630 -21.34 -20.03 11.68
CA PRO A 630 -21.85 -21.29 11.13
C PRO A 630 -21.04 -21.65 9.88
N SER A 631 -19.89 -22.28 10.12
CA SER A 631 -18.85 -22.44 9.12
C SER A 631 -19.36 -23.32 8.00
N ARG A 632 -19.09 -22.89 6.76
CA ARG A 632 -19.33 -23.73 5.58
C ARG A 632 -18.27 -24.83 5.44
N LEU A 633 -17.32 -24.87 6.36
CA LEU A 633 -16.17 -25.75 6.33
C LEU A 633 -16.60 -27.22 6.41
N THR A 634 -16.25 -27.95 5.36
CA THR A 634 -16.45 -29.39 5.20
C THR A 634 -15.15 -30.17 5.31
N GLU A 635 -13.99 -29.55 5.08
CA GLU A 635 -12.68 -30.18 5.20
C GLU A 635 -11.71 -29.33 6.02
N LEU A 636 -11.05 -29.96 6.99
CA LEU A 636 -9.97 -29.37 7.78
C LEU A 636 -8.80 -30.35 7.86
N ASP A 637 -7.63 -29.92 7.40
CA ASP A 637 -6.39 -30.68 7.46
C ASP A 637 -5.36 -29.93 8.31
N LEU A 638 -4.95 -30.54 9.42
CA LEU A 638 -3.95 -29.99 10.35
C LEU A 638 -2.75 -30.93 10.52
N SER A 639 -2.62 -31.92 9.65
CA SER A 639 -1.62 -32.99 9.77
C SER A 639 -0.18 -32.45 9.85
N TRP A 640 0.74 -33.20 10.46
CA TRP A 640 2.16 -32.85 10.59
C TRP A 640 2.41 -31.54 11.36
N ASN A 641 1.57 -31.22 12.35
CA ASN A 641 1.75 -30.10 13.28
C ASN A 641 1.78 -30.57 14.73
N ILE A 642 2.56 -29.90 15.59
CA ILE A 642 2.72 -30.28 17.00
C ILE A 642 1.57 -29.69 17.84
N ILE A 643 0.37 -30.21 17.64
CA ILE A 643 -0.86 -29.71 18.26
C ILE A 643 -1.03 -30.24 19.68
N GLN A 644 -0.67 -31.51 19.90
CA GLN A 644 -0.85 -32.23 21.17
C GLN A 644 -2.32 -32.37 21.61
N ASP A 645 -2.57 -33.16 22.65
CA ASP A 645 -3.93 -33.38 23.16
C ASP A 645 -4.63 -32.07 23.58
N SER A 646 -3.89 -31.14 24.20
CA SER A 646 -4.42 -29.84 24.64
C SER A 646 -4.93 -28.98 23.48
N GLY A 647 -4.20 -28.97 22.36
CA GLY A 647 -4.63 -28.28 21.14
C GLY A 647 -5.88 -28.93 20.53
N PHE A 648 -5.94 -30.26 20.46
CA PHE A 648 -7.10 -30.97 19.95
C PHE A 648 -8.37 -30.71 20.78
N LEU A 649 -8.25 -30.67 22.10
CA LEU A 649 -9.38 -30.35 23.01
C LEU A 649 -10.02 -28.99 22.70
N HIS A 650 -9.26 -28.02 22.20
CA HIS A 650 -9.82 -26.74 21.76
C HIS A 650 -10.68 -26.85 20.50
N LEU A 651 -10.42 -27.83 19.63
CA LEU A 651 -11.24 -28.10 18.43
C LEU A 651 -12.51 -28.88 18.78
N CYS A 652 -12.54 -29.64 19.88
CA CYS A 652 -13.73 -30.37 20.33
C CYS A 652 -14.95 -29.46 20.49
N GLY A 653 -14.78 -28.25 21.03
CA GLY A 653 -15.89 -27.29 21.19
C GLY A 653 -16.52 -26.82 19.87
N PHE A 654 -15.79 -26.90 18.75
CA PHE A 654 -16.30 -26.69 17.40
C PHE A 654 -17.01 -27.94 16.87
N LEU A 655 -16.42 -29.12 17.06
CA LEU A 655 -16.99 -30.41 16.63
C LEU A 655 -18.32 -30.74 17.35
N GLU A 656 -18.46 -30.36 18.62
CA GLU A 656 -19.72 -30.51 19.40
C GLU A 656 -20.82 -29.54 18.95
N SER A 657 -20.50 -28.51 18.18
CA SER A 657 -21.49 -27.52 17.75
C SER A 657 -22.51 -28.14 16.79
N PRO A 658 -23.83 -27.94 17.00
CA PRO A 658 -24.86 -28.48 16.11
C PRO A 658 -24.77 -27.92 14.68
N ASP A 659 -24.11 -26.77 14.51
CA ASP A 659 -23.88 -26.12 13.21
C ASP A 659 -22.64 -26.64 12.48
N CYS A 660 -21.86 -27.55 13.07
CA CYS A 660 -20.67 -28.13 12.46
C CYS A 660 -21.01 -28.92 11.18
N ARG A 661 -20.36 -28.58 10.07
CA ARG A 661 -20.57 -29.20 8.75
C ARG A 661 -19.41 -30.08 8.30
N LEU A 662 -18.42 -30.26 9.16
CA LEU A 662 -17.18 -30.95 8.83
C LEU A 662 -17.47 -32.40 8.41
N GLN A 663 -16.96 -32.78 7.24
CA GLN A 663 -17.04 -34.12 6.66
C GLN A 663 -15.68 -34.80 6.68
N THR A 664 -14.59 -34.04 6.58
CA THR A 664 -13.22 -34.57 6.57
C THR A 664 -12.38 -33.83 7.61
N LEU A 665 -11.77 -34.59 8.52
CA LEU A 665 -10.79 -34.10 9.49
C LEU A 665 -9.52 -34.94 9.38
N ARG A 666 -8.38 -34.31 9.10
CA ARG A 666 -7.08 -34.98 9.09
C ARG A 666 -6.15 -34.40 10.14
N LEU A 667 -5.61 -35.29 10.96
CA LEU A 667 -4.73 -35.03 12.10
C LEU A 667 -3.58 -36.05 12.13
N GLU A 668 -3.05 -36.41 10.95
CA GLU A 668 -1.92 -37.34 10.85
C GLU A 668 -0.67 -36.71 11.50
N ASP A 669 0.11 -37.47 12.29
CA ASP A 669 1.30 -37.01 13.02
C ASP A 669 1.11 -35.66 13.77
N CYS A 670 0.07 -35.59 14.60
CA CYS A 670 -0.27 -34.40 15.39
C CYS A 670 0.18 -34.45 16.86
N SER A 671 0.98 -35.47 17.22
CA SER A 671 1.37 -35.78 18.61
C SER A 671 0.17 -36.05 19.54
N LEU A 672 -0.89 -36.68 19.02
CA LEU A 672 -2.08 -37.06 19.79
C LEU A 672 -1.87 -38.37 20.55
N SER A 673 -2.57 -38.49 21.69
CA SER A 673 -2.58 -39.69 22.53
C SER A 673 -3.98 -40.24 22.76
N LYS A 674 -4.11 -41.26 23.61
CA LYS A 674 -5.40 -41.84 24.02
C LYS A 674 -6.40 -40.80 24.56
N ILE A 675 -5.92 -39.71 25.15
CA ILE A 675 -6.77 -38.64 25.70
C ILE A 675 -7.59 -38.00 24.56
N SER A 676 -6.95 -37.68 23.44
CA SER A 676 -7.66 -37.12 22.28
C SER A 676 -8.72 -38.07 21.73
N CYS A 677 -8.44 -39.37 21.67
CA CYS A 677 -9.41 -40.38 21.22
C CYS A 677 -10.61 -40.53 22.17
N GLU A 678 -10.39 -40.48 23.50
CA GLU A 678 -11.45 -40.50 24.49
C GLU A 678 -12.41 -39.33 24.32
N PHE A 679 -11.88 -38.12 24.20
CA PHE A 679 -12.69 -36.93 23.97
C PHE A 679 -13.36 -36.92 22.60
N LEU A 680 -12.66 -37.33 21.54
CA LEU A 680 -13.24 -37.44 20.21
C LEU A 680 -14.43 -38.43 20.19
N GLY A 681 -14.32 -39.57 20.87
CA GLY A 681 -15.41 -40.54 21.00
C GLY A 681 -16.64 -39.95 21.70
N LEU A 682 -16.45 -39.16 22.76
CA LEU A 682 -17.52 -38.45 23.46
C LEU A 682 -18.19 -37.38 22.58
N VAL A 683 -17.39 -36.57 21.88
CA VAL A 683 -17.84 -35.50 20.99
C VAL A 683 -18.68 -36.05 19.84
N LEU A 684 -18.17 -37.10 19.17
CA LEU A 684 -18.83 -37.72 18.03
C LEU A 684 -20.11 -38.49 18.43
N LYS A 685 -20.20 -38.96 19.69
CA LYS A 685 -21.42 -39.57 20.24
C LYS A 685 -22.52 -38.54 20.53
N ASN A 686 -22.16 -37.33 20.96
CA ASN A 686 -23.10 -36.28 21.34
C ASN A 686 -23.65 -35.47 20.16
N ASN A 687 -22.91 -35.40 19.05
CA ASN A 687 -23.33 -34.76 17.81
C ASN A 687 -23.22 -35.80 16.68
N PRO A 688 -24.34 -36.36 16.17
CA PRO A 688 -24.32 -37.42 15.15
C PRO A 688 -23.68 -36.88 13.88
N SER A 689 -22.38 -37.09 13.80
CA SER A 689 -21.47 -36.25 13.04
C SER A 689 -21.71 -36.39 11.54
N ARG A 690 -21.57 -35.29 10.81
CA ARG A 690 -21.47 -35.32 9.34
C ARG A 690 -20.11 -35.84 8.86
N LEU A 691 -19.23 -36.20 9.80
CA LEU A 691 -17.88 -36.65 9.56
C LEU A 691 -17.91 -38.00 8.84
N LYS A 692 -17.36 -38.02 7.64
CA LYS A 692 -17.21 -39.19 6.77
C LYS A 692 -15.78 -39.70 6.74
N GLN A 693 -14.80 -38.81 6.91
CA GLN A 693 -13.39 -39.16 6.91
C GLN A 693 -12.70 -38.57 8.13
N LEU A 694 -11.97 -39.43 8.85
CA LEU A 694 -11.14 -39.08 9.97
C LEU A 694 -9.78 -39.74 9.77
N ASP A 695 -8.71 -38.95 9.79
CA ASP A 695 -7.34 -39.47 9.71
C ASP A 695 -6.58 -39.16 11.00
N LEU A 696 -6.14 -40.21 11.68
CA LEU A 696 -5.38 -40.16 12.93
C LEU A 696 -4.05 -40.93 12.81
N SER A 697 -3.61 -41.29 11.60
CA SER A 697 -2.36 -42.01 11.37
C SER A 697 -1.13 -41.27 11.93
N ASP A 698 -0.05 -41.99 12.14
CA ASP A 698 1.22 -41.55 12.69
C ASP A 698 1.14 -40.85 14.07
N ASN A 699 0.05 -41.07 14.84
CA ASN A 699 -0.06 -40.62 16.23
C ASN A 699 0.25 -41.74 17.21
N LYS A 700 0.75 -41.39 18.42
CA LYS A 700 1.08 -42.36 19.49
C LYS A 700 -0.16 -42.83 20.26
N ILE A 701 -1.19 -43.24 19.54
CA ILE A 701 -2.45 -43.73 20.10
C ILE A 701 -2.29 -45.22 20.42
N GLN A 702 -2.17 -45.52 21.72
CA GLN A 702 -2.18 -46.90 22.23
C GLN A 702 -3.54 -47.57 21.94
N ASP A 703 -3.58 -48.91 21.84
CA ASP A 703 -4.79 -49.69 21.54
C ASP A 703 -6.00 -49.31 22.44
N SER A 704 -5.72 -49.02 23.71
CA SER A 704 -6.74 -48.56 24.67
C SER A 704 -7.43 -47.24 24.30
N GLY A 705 -6.77 -46.36 23.53
CA GLY A 705 -7.34 -45.11 23.02
C GLY A 705 -8.39 -45.34 21.95
N PHE A 706 -8.19 -46.33 21.06
CA PHE A 706 -9.17 -46.67 20.01
C PHE A 706 -10.43 -47.36 20.55
N LEU A 707 -10.34 -48.06 21.69
CA LEU A 707 -11.53 -48.62 22.38
C LEU A 707 -12.58 -47.54 22.72
N HIS A 708 -12.16 -46.29 22.95
CA HIS A 708 -13.08 -45.19 23.20
C HIS A 708 -13.78 -44.69 21.93
N LEU A 709 -13.21 -44.94 20.74
CA LEU A 709 -13.84 -44.65 19.45
C LEU A 709 -14.79 -45.77 19.01
N CYS A 710 -14.57 -47.01 19.43
CA CYS A 710 -15.43 -48.17 19.12
C CYS A 710 -16.90 -47.92 19.49
N GLY A 711 -17.16 -47.39 20.70
CA GLY A 711 -18.53 -47.09 21.14
C GLY A 711 -19.25 -46.01 20.33
N PHE A 712 -18.52 -45.19 19.55
CA PHE A 712 -19.10 -44.28 18.56
C PHE A 712 -19.29 -44.97 17.20
N LEU A 713 -18.33 -45.79 16.76
CA LEU A 713 -18.42 -46.53 15.49
C LEU A 713 -19.60 -47.51 15.46
N GLU A 714 -19.96 -48.07 16.61
CA GLU A 714 -21.13 -48.95 16.78
C GLU A 714 -22.48 -48.18 16.79
N SER A 715 -22.45 -46.86 16.93
CA SER A 715 -23.67 -46.05 16.97
C SER A 715 -24.41 -46.10 15.63
N PRO A 716 -25.75 -46.29 15.62
CA PRO A 716 -26.53 -46.29 14.38
C PRO A 716 -26.50 -44.93 13.66
N ASP A 717 -26.12 -43.86 14.36
CA ASP A 717 -26.02 -42.51 13.80
C ASP A 717 -24.61 -42.16 13.27
N CYS A 718 -23.66 -43.09 13.33
CA CYS A 718 -22.32 -42.91 12.77
C CYS A 718 -22.34 -42.84 11.24
N LYS A 719 -21.75 -41.78 10.66
CA LYS A 719 -21.60 -41.58 9.21
C LYS A 719 -20.17 -41.71 8.72
N LEU A 720 -19.25 -42.11 9.59
CA LEU A 720 -17.85 -42.27 9.25
C LEU A 720 -17.70 -43.42 8.24
N GLN A 721 -17.00 -43.16 7.15
CA GLN A 721 -16.75 -44.10 6.04
C GLN A 721 -15.29 -44.49 5.97
N ILE A 722 -14.38 -43.57 6.32
CA ILE A 722 -12.94 -43.76 6.25
C ILE A 722 -12.34 -43.37 7.61
N LEU A 723 -11.57 -44.29 8.19
CA LEU A 723 -10.76 -44.05 9.38
C LEU A 723 -9.30 -44.46 9.11
N GLY A 724 -8.38 -43.49 9.14
CA GLY A 724 -6.93 -43.71 9.09
C GLY A 724 -6.37 -43.96 10.49
N SER A 725 -5.69 -45.09 10.69
CA SER A 725 -5.06 -45.49 11.96
C SER A 725 -3.99 -46.57 11.73
N ASP A 726 -2.89 -46.49 12.48
CA ASP A 726 -1.78 -47.45 12.35
C ASP A 726 -1.91 -48.66 13.29
N SER A 727 -2.70 -48.55 14.37
CA SER A 727 -2.77 -49.55 15.46
C SER A 727 -4.08 -50.36 15.50
N MET A 728 -5.04 -50.06 14.63
CA MET A 728 -6.38 -50.71 14.64
C MET A 728 -6.40 -52.16 14.13
N PHE A 729 -5.32 -52.66 13.52
CA PHE A 729 -5.32 -53.99 12.87
C PHE A 729 -5.42 -55.16 13.85
N GLN A 730 -4.98 -54.98 15.11
CA GLN A 730 -4.94 -56.08 16.09
C GLN A 730 -6.26 -56.30 16.83
N PHE A 731 -7.22 -55.36 16.73
CA PHE A 731 -8.51 -55.42 17.44
C PHE A 731 -9.73 -55.60 16.52
N CYS A 732 -9.67 -55.21 15.24
CA CYS A 732 -10.87 -55.13 14.39
C CYS A 732 -11.13 -56.34 13.47
N SER A 733 -10.24 -57.34 13.41
CA SER A 733 -10.42 -58.54 12.56
C SER A 733 -11.63 -59.41 12.96
N ASP A 734 -12.10 -59.33 14.21
CA ASP A 734 -13.09 -60.30 14.73
C ASP A 734 -14.49 -59.71 14.99
N GLN A 735 -14.72 -58.39 14.88
CA GLN A 735 -15.98 -57.77 15.38
C GLN A 735 -16.68 -56.73 14.50
N TYR A 736 -16.11 -56.27 13.37
CA TYR A 736 -16.71 -55.16 12.59
C TYR A 736 -17.02 -55.55 11.14
N ASP A 737 -18.31 -55.77 10.84
CA ASP A 737 -18.84 -56.00 9.48
C ASP A 737 -18.97 -54.69 8.67
N ASP A 738 -18.54 -54.73 7.40
CA ASP A 738 -18.93 -53.98 6.18
C ASP A 738 -19.22 -52.45 6.22
N LYS A 739 -19.07 -51.73 7.35
CA LYS A 739 -19.53 -50.33 7.49
C LYS A 739 -18.46 -49.24 7.35
N VAL A 740 -17.20 -49.50 7.66
CA VAL A 740 -16.13 -48.47 7.66
C VAL A 740 -14.87 -49.03 6.99
N LEU A 741 -14.32 -48.31 6.02
CA LEU A 741 -13.05 -48.65 5.38
C LEU A 741 -11.89 -48.23 6.30
N LEU A 742 -11.09 -49.21 6.73
CA LEU A 742 -9.84 -48.98 7.46
C LEU A 742 -8.69 -48.86 6.47
N THR A 743 -7.98 -47.73 6.49
CA THR A 743 -6.80 -47.48 5.63
C THR A 743 -5.54 -47.46 6.49
N LEU A 744 -4.50 -48.18 6.05
CA LEU A 744 -3.24 -48.37 6.77
C LEU A 744 -2.10 -47.68 6.02
N ASN A 745 -1.37 -46.79 6.70
CA ASN A 745 -0.23 -46.07 6.14
C ASN A 745 1.07 -46.71 6.69
N CYS A 746 1.56 -47.78 6.05
CA CYS A 746 2.78 -48.46 6.52
C CYS A 746 4.05 -47.68 6.12
N ARG A 747 4.78 -47.14 7.10
CA ARG A 747 6.12 -46.53 6.88
C ARG A 747 7.31 -47.29 7.48
N HIS A 748 7.09 -48.40 8.21
CA HIS A 748 8.18 -49.17 8.82
C HIS A 748 8.18 -50.64 8.38
N GLU A 749 9.31 -51.02 7.76
CA GLU A 749 9.85 -52.35 7.44
C GLU A 749 8.88 -53.42 6.89
N ALA A 750 9.14 -53.82 5.64
CA ALA A 750 8.44 -54.88 4.92
C ALA A 750 8.43 -56.24 5.65
N ASP A 751 9.30 -56.44 6.64
CA ASP A 751 9.42 -57.71 7.38
C ASP A 751 8.28 -57.95 8.41
N VAL A 752 7.51 -56.91 8.78
CA VAL A 752 6.35 -57.06 9.69
C VAL A 752 5.10 -57.60 8.96
N LEU A 753 5.00 -57.42 7.65
CA LEU A 753 3.85 -57.86 6.83
C LEU A 753 3.77 -59.39 6.67
N LEU A 754 4.91 -60.09 6.68
CA LEU A 754 4.95 -61.55 6.52
C LEU A 754 4.54 -62.32 7.79
N LEU A 755 4.79 -61.76 8.99
CA LEU A 755 4.46 -62.40 10.27
C LEU A 755 2.97 -62.32 10.63
N HIS A 756 2.23 -61.35 10.07
CA HIS A 756 0.82 -61.14 10.38
C HIS A 756 -0.17 -61.64 9.30
N ALA A 757 0.33 -62.04 8.13
CA ALA A 757 -0.52 -62.59 7.06
C ALA A 757 -1.07 -64.00 7.37
N ASP A 758 -0.36 -64.79 8.19
CA ASP A 758 -0.73 -66.18 8.52
C ASP A 758 -1.96 -66.30 9.45
N HIS A 759 -2.50 -65.18 9.95
CA HIS A 759 -3.68 -65.16 10.82
C HIS A 759 -4.95 -64.55 10.18
N LEU A 760 -4.94 -64.24 8.88
CA LEU A 760 -6.09 -63.68 8.18
C LEU A 760 -7.15 -64.76 7.86
N HIS A 761 -8.18 -64.87 8.70
CA HIS A 761 -9.43 -65.52 8.30
C HIS A 761 -10.25 -64.58 7.42
N ALA A 762 -10.51 -65.02 6.19
CA ALA A 762 -11.19 -64.27 5.16
C ALA A 762 -12.66 -63.95 5.49
N LYS A 763 -12.96 -62.75 5.99
CA LYS A 763 -14.23 -62.03 5.77
C LYS A 763 -14.00 -60.50 5.68
N SER A 764 -14.12 -60.00 4.45
CA SER A 764 -14.50 -58.62 4.09
C SER A 764 -13.65 -57.40 4.51
N CYS A 765 -12.32 -57.50 4.68
CA CYS A 765 -11.46 -56.31 4.73
C CYS A 765 -10.78 -56.06 3.37
N PHE A 766 -11.11 -54.95 2.70
CA PHE A 766 -10.34 -54.46 1.54
C PHE A 766 -9.19 -53.56 2.03
N LEU A 767 -7.96 -54.06 1.97
CA LEU A 767 -6.74 -53.30 2.23
C LEU A 767 -6.40 -52.41 1.02
N LEU A 768 -6.31 -51.09 1.25
CA LEU A 768 -5.65 -50.15 0.36
C LEU A 768 -4.35 -49.71 1.03
N LEU A 769 -3.21 -50.16 0.49
CA LEU A 769 -1.88 -49.74 0.92
C LEU A 769 -1.50 -48.46 0.16
N SER A 770 -1.37 -47.34 0.87
CA SER A 770 -0.77 -46.10 0.32
C SER A 770 0.73 -46.08 0.64
N PHE A 771 1.58 -46.16 -0.38
CA PHE A 771 3.03 -45.98 -0.22
C PHE A 771 3.38 -44.49 -0.33
N SER A 772 4.15 -43.98 0.63
CA SER A 772 4.76 -42.64 0.56
C SER A 772 5.84 -42.58 -0.54
N PRO A 773 5.99 -41.49 -1.30
CA PRO A 773 6.92 -41.41 -2.44
C PRO A 773 8.42 -41.36 -2.06
N PHE A 774 8.78 -41.50 -0.78
CA PHE A 774 10.15 -41.24 -0.32
C PHE A 774 11.12 -42.43 -0.26
N THR A 775 10.69 -43.66 -0.54
CA THR A 775 11.63 -44.79 -0.68
C THR A 775 11.09 -45.82 -1.67
N VAL A 776 11.39 -45.61 -2.95
CA VAL A 776 11.39 -46.69 -3.94
C VAL A 776 12.85 -47.09 -4.14
N THR A 777 13.26 -48.19 -3.51
CA THR A 777 14.41 -48.97 -4.00
C THR A 777 13.88 -50.12 -4.83
N GLU A 778 14.48 -50.31 -6.00
CA GLU A 778 14.03 -51.07 -7.17
C GLU A 778 13.84 -52.60 -7.00
N ASP A 779 13.92 -53.16 -5.79
CA ASP A 779 13.82 -54.60 -5.59
C ASP A 779 12.57 -54.95 -4.79
N LEU A 780 11.46 -55.23 -5.49
CA LEU A 780 10.39 -56.16 -5.09
C LEU A 780 9.29 -56.16 -6.17
N MET A 781 9.59 -56.79 -7.32
CA MET A 781 8.55 -57.41 -8.14
C MET A 781 8.36 -58.84 -7.64
N PHE A 782 7.24 -59.10 -6.97
CA PHE A 782 6.39 -60.29 -7.18
C PHE A 782 5.06 -60.17 -6.43
#